data_AF-A0AAN7G0B9-F1
#
_entry.id   AF-A0AAN7G0B9-F1
#
_cell.length_a   1.000
_cell.length_b   1.000
_cell.length_c   1.000
_cell.angle_alpha   90.00
_cell.angle_beta   90.00
_cell.angle_gamma   90.00
#
_symmetry.space_group_name_H-M   'P 1'
#
loop_
_entity.id
_entity.type
_entity.pdbx_description
1 polymer ?
#
loop_
_entity_poly.entity_id
_entity_poly.type
_entity_poly.pdbx_seq_one_letter_code
_entity_poly.pdbx_strand_id
1 'polypeptide(L)'
;MDSYTLKSVLDLPAHFRSAFKFRYFNSLQSECFPVCFHSDANMVISAPTGSGKTVLFELCILRLLSKFISEDGRFIHIKGTLKTIYIAPSKALVQEKLRDWNEKFGSWGINCLELTGDNEFYNIKNIQDADIVLTTPEKFDAVTRYRIKDGGLSFFSDIALLLIDEVHLLNDPRGATLEAIVSRIKMLSRNPELRSSPLAHVRFLAVSATIPNVEDLAEWLLVPVQGIKRFGEEMRPVKLTKKVFGYTPAKNDFLFEKVSVLLNEDILMQFSRGKSALVFCSTRKGAQEAAQCLSQIAMTFGYSNPFIKSNEQKERLREASLSCSDKQMQSYIIFGVGYHNGGLCLKDRNLIEGLFLKGDIQILCTTNTLAHGINLPAHTVVIKSTQHFNKEKGLYMEYDRSTILQMCGRAGRPPFDDTGMVIIMTRKETVHLYENLLNGCEVVESQLLPCVTEHLTAEIVQLTVSDITKAIEWMKCSYLYVRMKKNPENYAVKKGTSIDRIEGHMQEICVQKVNELSQHQMIWTDEDGFLLKSLDPGKLMTKYYLKFDTMKHIMQTPVNFTIEDALHIICRAEEIAWIQLRRNEKKLLNDINTDKDGRLRFHILDDKGKRKKRIQTREEKIFVLANDCLTGDPSVHDLSLSQDMNSICSNGSRIVKCMKEYFIYKKNYKGALNSTLLAKSLYQKLWDDSPYLLKQLPGIGMVTAKALHSMGINSFETLAEADPRRIEIVTGRKYPFGNHIKDSLHSLPPKVGMKVEEIECQRQGKSKLVVTLTRLTQSVQSTKRHYADMIVGSEEENLIIFHEKIRLEEFSSPYSATILLSKPHQGKLTIKADLIFEEYIGIDIRQKLLLMKENNLSMNYKKRNKQPSSFPLPEEVYIIDDDEPTSQAPAKEHNRSVNSERKNDSLPTFNLLDEEMGEGEPDVEDKEDDCKIITEKTVFDHIREKSKNFPILAASSSACSSLSETLIFTRKRTREKQLEPQSDVEVLEETDRNKIPRQSVVNPSSETVEAEDYGLCSNKCMTPNHHITARSLDTLIEGGPPPESEESKLKTSIEESIFDHIRKKSKNFPVINKSKTKDFESLLWTKEHFSDSQADSSSASSEILKEMNPDKVLRTSDSESTEVKHNIYFGSSYGLLNLPPRVSSTNADSSSIKMLSFDISMLKNREQLAEPVSSMKSISKPQCSPRESKRQQCSPNEFKRQCCSLETTSESKEADSFLGFKSVFSFL
;
A
#
# COMPACT_ATOMS: atom_id res chain seq x y z
N MET A 1 -38.40 0.87 26.38
CA MET A 1 -38.82 -0.45 25.91
C MET A 1 -38.38 -0.54 24.48
N ASP A 2 -37.55 -1.52 24.14
CA ASP A 2 -36.93 -1.56 22.81
C ASP A 2 -37.86 -2.27 21.83
N SER A 3 -38.17 -1.63 20.70
CA SER A 3 -39.17 -2.07 19.73
C SER A 3 -38.69 -3.17 18.77
N TYR A 4 -37.51 -3.72 18.98
CA TYR A 4 -36.84 -4.64 18.06
C TYR A 4 -36.92 -6.08 18.55
N THR A 5 -37.62 -6.93 17.79
CA THR A 5 -37.67 -8.38 18.07
C THR A 5 -36.33 -9.01 17.71
N LEU A 6 -35.57 -9.47 18.71
CA LEU A 6 -34.25 -10.09 18.49
C LEU A 6 -34.38 -11.41 17.72
N LYS A 7 -33.52 -11.60 16.71
CA LYS A 7 -33.47 -12.82 15.89
C LYS A 7 -32.66 -13.91 16.59
N SER A 8 -33.08 -15.16 16.45
CA SER A 8 -32.38 -16.30 17.05
C SER A 8 -31.29 -16.80 16.11
N VAL A 9 -30.19 -17.33 16.67
CA VAL A 9 -29.23 -18.13 15.87
C VAL A 9 -29.89 -19.42 15.37
N LEU A 10 -30.99 -19.87 15.98
CA LEU A 10 -31.81 -20.98 15.48
C LEU A 10 -32.51 -20.67 14.15
N ASP A 11 -32.69 -19.39 13.79
CA ASP A 11 -33.28 -18.96 12.52
C ASP A 11 -32.36 -19.29 11.31
N LEU A 12 -31.09 -19.66 11.55
CA LEU A 12 -30.15 -20.13 10.54
C LEU A 12 -30.26 -21.65 10.29
N PRO A 13 -29.91 -22.14 9.08
CA PRO A 13 -29.71 -23.56 8.79
C PRO A 13 -28.75 -24.23 9.77
N ALA A 14 -29.02 -25.50 10.13
CA ALA A 14 -28.33 -26.20 11.21
C ALA A 14 -26.79 -26.16 11.11
N HIS A 15 -26.23 -26.36 9.91
CA HIS A 15 -24.79 -26.32 9.62
C HIS A 15 -24.12 -25.01 10.03
N PHE A 16 -24.83 -23.88 9.94
CA PHE A 16 -24.25 -22.56 10.14
C PHE A 16 -24.37 -22.05 11.58
N ARG A 17 -25.16 -22.71 12.44
CA ARG A 17 -25.42 -22.29 13.82
C ARG A 17 -24.15 -22.26 14.67
N SER A 18 -23.16 -23.11 14.38
CA SER A 18 -21.90 -23.19 15.12
C SER A 18 -20.97 -21.98 14.92
N ALA A 19 -21.17 -21.14 13.91
CA ALA A 19 -20.36 -19.94 13.69
C ALA A 19 -20.61 -18.84 14.75
N PHE A 20 -21.74 -18.90 15.47
CA PHE A 20 -22.13 -17.89 16.45
C PHE A 20 -22.18 -18.48 17.87
N LYS A 21 -21.33 -17.96 18.76
CA LYS A 21 -21.21 -18.40 20.16
C LYS A 21 -22.26 -17.76 21.09
N PHE A 22 -23.28 -17.11 20.53
CA PHE A 22 -24.37 -16.42 21.23
C PHE A 22 -25.74 -16.98 20.81
N ARG A 23 -26.80 -16.72 21.60
CA ARG A 23 -28.15 -17.28 21.35
C ARG A 23 -29.01 -16.41 20.41
N TYR A 24 -28.83 -15.09 20.49
CA TYR A 24 -29.62 -14.10 19.76
C TYR A 24 -28.69 -13.06 19.13
N PHE A 25 -29.06 -12.61 17.94
CA PHE A 25 -28.47 -11.43 17.30
C PHE A 25 -28.87 -10.17 18.07
N ASN A 26 -28.00 -9.15 18.10
CA ASN A 26 -28.35 -7.86 18.71
C ASN A 26 -29.39 -7.10 17.86
N SER A 27 -29.92 -5.97 18.35
CA SER A 27 -31.00 -5.23 17.69
C SER A 27 -30.66 -4.83 16.26
N LEU A 28 -29.43 -4.35 16.01
CA LEU A 28 -28.94 -3.93 14.69
C LEU A 28 -28.76 -5.13 13.74
N GLN A 29 -28.20 -6.22 14.24
CA GLN A 29 -28.02 -7.46 13.50
C GLN A 29 -29.38 -8.09 13.14
N SER A 30 -30.35 -8.04 14.06
CA SER A 30 -31.71 -8.56 13.88
C SER A 30 -32.51 -7.77 12.84
N GLU A 31 -32.39 -6.44 12.85
CA GLU A 31 -33.00 -5.53 11.87
C GLU A 31 -32.39 -5.70 10.46
N CYS A 32 -31.09 -5.99 10.37
CA CYS A 32 -30.43 -6.27 9.09
C CYS A 32 -30.63 -7.72 8.61
N PHE A 33 -30.92 -8.67 9.51
CA PHE A 33 -30.96 -10.11 9.22
C PHE A 33 -31.79 -10.50 7.99
N PRO A 34 -33.03 -9.99 7.77
CA PRO A 34 -33.82 -10.38 6.61
C PRO A 34 -33.14 -10.00 5.28
N VAL A 35 -32.50 -8.84 5.23
CA VAL A 35 -31.84 -8.37 4.00
C VAL A 35 -30.49 -9.07 3.83
N CYS A 36 -29.69 -9.20 4.89
CA CYS A 36 -28.41 -9.90 4.85
C CYS A 36 -28.55 -11.39 4.48
N PHE A 37 -29.48 -12.11 5.12
CA PHE A 37 -29.55 -13.58 5.05
C PHE A 37 -30.69 -14.14 4.18
N HIS A 38 -31.82 -13.45 3.99
CA HIS A 38 -32.92 -13.93 3.13
C HIS A 38 -32.95 -13.29 1.73
N SER A 39 -32.10 -12.30 1.46
CA SER A 39 -32.01 -11.66 0.13
C SER A 39 -30.57 -11.62 -0.38
N ASP A 40 -30.41 -11.50 -1.69
CA ASP A 40 -29.12 -11.19 -2.33
C ASP A 40 -28.98 -9.68 -2.66
N ALA A 41 -29.82 -8.81 -2.08
CA ALA A 41 -29.81 -7.37 -2.38
C ALA A 41 -28.52 -6.69 -1.89
N ASN A 42 -28.07 -5.68 -2.65
CA ASN A 42 -27.00 -4.77 -2.25
C ASN A 42 -27.40 -4.00 -0.98
N MET A 43 -26.42 -3.63 -0.15
CA MET A 43 -26.64 -2.91 1.11
C MET A 43 -25.55 -1.89 1.40
N VAL A 44 -25.94 -0.76 2.00
CA VAL A 44 -25.03 0.18 2.68
C VAL A 44 -25.53 0.39 4.10
N ILE A 45 -24.63 0.23 5.07
CA ILE A 45 -24.97 0.25 6.50
C ILE A 45 -24.09 1.25 7.25
N SER A 46 -24.70 2.34 7.72
CA SER A 46 -24.09 3.38 8.56
C SER A 46 -24.46 3.11 10.03
N ALA A 47 -23.47 2.79 10.88
CA ALA A 47 -23.70 2.43 12.27
C ALA A 47 -22.50 2.75 13.19
N PRO A 48 -22.68 3.00 14.50
CA PRO A 48 -21.56 3.25 15.41
C PRO A 48 -20.55 2.09 15.45
N THR A 49 -19.27 2.41 15.64
CA THR A 49 -18.23 1.41 15.94
C THR A 49 -18.62 0.63 17.20
N GLY A 50 -18.32 -0.66 17.28
CA GLY A 50 -18.71 -1.50 18.42
C GLY A 50 -20.17 -1.98 18.42
N SER A 51 -21.00 -1.60 17.45
CA SER A 51 -22.39 -2.08 17.30
C SER A 51 -22.53 -3.53 16.80
N GLY A 52 -21.42 -4.26 16.60
CA GLY A 52 -21.43 -5.65 16.12
C GLY A 52 -21.45 -5.82 14.59
N LYS A 53 -21.08 -4.77 13.85
CA LYS A 53 -21.04 -4.68 12.36
C LYS A 53 -20.49 -5.92 11.65
N THR A 54 -19.45 -6.57 12.18
CA THR A 54 -18.80 -7.75 11.57
C THR A 54 -19.78 -8.88 11.23
N VAL A 55 -20.80 -9.10 12.05
CA VAL A 55 -21.77 -10.19 11.88
C VAL A 55 -22.61 -10.02 10.61
N LEU A 56 -22.71 -8.80 10.07
CA LEU A 56 -23.45 -8.52 8.82
C LEU A 56 -22.70 -9.08 7.60
N PHE A 57 -21.37 -8.99 7.60
CA PHE A 57 -20.50 -9.67 6.63
C PHE A 57 -20.67 -11.19 6.72
N GLU A 58 -20.68 -11.71 7.94
CA GLU A 58 -20.82 -13.15 8.20
C GLU A 58 -22.18 -13.68 7.73
N LEU A 59 -23.28 -12.97 8.01
CA LEU A 59 -24.61 -13.32 7.49
C LEU A 59 -24.66 -13.30 5.95
N CYS A 60 -23.97 -12.37 5.29
CA CYS A 60 -23.90 -12.34 3.82
C CYS A 60 -23.02 -13.46 3.24
N ILE A 61 -21.92 -13.84 3.91
CA ILE A 61 -21.12 -15.03 3.58
C ILE A 61 -21.98 -16.30 3.74
N LEU A 62 -22.72 -16.43 4.84
CA LEU A 62 -23.62 -17.58 5.07
C LEU A 62 -24.78 -17.62 4.06
N ARG A 63 -25.29 -16.46 3.60
CA ARG A 63 -26.23 -16.40 2.47
C ARG A 63 -25.59 -16.94 1.19
N LEU A 64 -24.36 -16.55 0.87
CA LEU A 64 -23.66 -17.07 -0.30
C LEU A 64 -23.42 -18.58 -0.19
N LEU A 65 -22.94 -19.05 0.96
CA LEU A 65 -22.70 -20.46 1.24
C LEU A 65 -23.99 -21.30 1.29
N SER A 66 -25.15 -20.70 1.61
CA SER A 66 -26.44 -21.41 1.57
C SER A 66 -26.78 -21.98 0.18
N LYS A 67 -26.19 -21.43 -0.89
CA LYS A 67 -26.33 -21.91 -2.28
C LYS A 67 -25.62 -23.25 -2.54
N PHE A 68 -24.80 -23.73 -1.59
CA PHE A 68 -24.22 -25.08 -1.59
C PHE A 68 -25.00 -26.09 -0.72
N ILE A 69 -26.14 -25.69 -0.13
CA ILE A 69 -27.04 -26.62 0.55
C ILE A 69 -27.97 -27.24 -0.50
N SER A 70 -27.88 -28.56 -0.66
CA SER A 70 -28.71 -29.37 -1.56
C SER A 70 -30.12 -29.53 -1.00
N GLU A 71 -31.09 -29.94 -1.84
CA GLU A 71 -32.49 -30.12 -1.45
C GLU A 71 -32.69 -31.16 -0.32
N ASP A 72 -31.77 -32.13 -0.19
CA ASP A 72 -31.72 -33.11 0.90
C ASP A 72 -31.06 -32.59 2.19
N GLY A 73 -30.72 -31.29 2.23
CA GLY A 73 -30.11 -30.61 3.35
C GLY A 73 -28.59 -30.78 3.46
N ARG A 74 -27.90 -31.47 2.52
CA ARG A 74 -26.45 -31.65 2.57
C ARG A 74 -25.70 -30.40 2.07
N PHE A 75 -24.66 -30.00 2.81
CA PHE A 75 -23.74 -28.95 2.39
C PHE A 75 -22.65 -29.54 1.49
N ILE A 76 -22.66 -29.21 0.20
CA ILE A 76 -21.73 -29.72 -0.82
C ILE A 76 -20.98 -28.53 -1.44
N HIS A 77 -19.95 -28.07 -0.73
CA HIS A 77 -19.12 -26.94 -1.12
C HIS A 77 -18.15 -27.28 -2.26
N ILE A 78 -18.10 -26.42 -3.29
CA ILE A 78 -17.13 -26.50 -4.38
C ILE A 78 -16.21 -25.28 -4.31
N LYS A 79 -14.94 -25.52 -3.94
CA LYS A 79 -13.93 -24.49 -3.70
C LYS A 79 -13.79 -23.50 -4.84
N GLY A 80 -13.75 -22.22 -4.50
CA GLY A 80 -13.44 -21.12 -5.40
C GLY A 80 -14.56 -20.69 -6.34
N THR A 81 -15.69 -21.39 -6.41
CA THR A 81 -16.75 -21.13 -7.42
C THR A 81 -17.65 -19.93 -7.13
N LEU A 82 -17.78 -19.52 -5.86
CA LEU A 82 -18.54 -18.36 -5.41
C LEU A 82 -17.67 -17.54 -4.44
N LYS A 83 -16.79 -16.70 -5.00
CA LYS A 83 -15.79 -15.95 -4.23
C LYS A 83 -16.40 -14.77 -3.50
N THR A 84 -16.00 -14.63 -2.24
CA THR A 84 -16.17 -13.42 -1.43
C THR A 84 -14.86 -12.64 -1.41
N ILE A 85 -14.90 -11.36 -1.74
CA ILE A 85 -13.78 -10.43 -1.55
C ILE A 85 -14.10 -9.53 -0.35
N TYR A 86 -13.26 -9.55 0.68
CA TYR A 86 -13.36 -8.66 1.84
C TYR A 86 -12.23 -7.61 1.81
N ILE A 87 -12.61 -6.36 1.59
CA ILE A 87 -11.70 -5.22 1.57
C ILE A 87 -11.79 -4.49 2.91
N ALA A 88 -10.64 -4.32 3.57
CA ALA A 88 -10.52 -3.61 4.84
C ALA A 88 -9.42 -2.51 4.79
N PRO A 89 -9.56 -1.42 5.56
CA PRO A 89 -8.65 -0.27 5.53
C PRO A 89 -7.22 -0.58 6.02
N SER A 90 -6.99 -1.69 6.71
CA SER A 90 -5.65 -2.04 7.23
C SER A 90 -5.37 -3.54 7.22
N LYS A 91 -4.11 -3.90 6.99
CA LYS A 91 -3.60 -5.28 7.13
C LYS A 91 -3.90 -5.87 8.52
N ALA A 92 -3.83 -5.06 9.58
CA ALA A 92 -4.08 -5.53 10.93
C ALA A 92 -5.53 -6.02 11.12
N LEU A 93 -6.51 -5.35 10.49
CA LEU A 93 -7.91 -5.79 10.48
C LEU A 93 -8.12 -7.00 9.56
N VAL A 94 -7.46 -7.05 8.39
CA VAL A 94 -7.43 -8.25 7.52
C VAL A 94 -6.96 -9.48 8.31
N GLN A 95 -5.86 -9.37 9.06
CA GLN A 95 -5.31 -10.46 9.85
C GLN A 95 -6.15 -10.80 11.09
N GLU A 96 -6.89 -9.84 11.66
CA GLU A 96 -7.89 -10.10 12.69
C GLU A 96 -9.01 -10.99 12.14
N LYS A 97 -9.61 -10.61 10.99
CA LYS A 97 -10.71 -11.38 10.38
C LYS A 97 -10.26 -12.70 9.78
N LEU A 98 -9.04 -12.79 9.27
CA LEU A 98 -8.45 -14.05 8.81
C LEU A 98 -8.43 -15.11 9.92
N ARG A 99 -8.09 -14.72 11.16
CA ARG A 99 -8.07 -15.65 12.30
C ARG A 99 -9.50 -16.06 12.69
N ASP A 100 -10.38 -15.08 12.87
CA ASP A 100 -11.79 -15.28 13.25
C ASP A 100 -12.55 -16.16 12.24
N TRP A 101 -12.39 -15.90 10.94
CA TRP A 101 -13.09 -16.64 9.88
C TRP A 101 -12.45 -18.00 9.56
N ASN A 102 -11.15 -18.21 9.79
CA ASN A 102 -10.58 -19.56 9.79
C ASN A 102 -11.08 -20.40 10.97
N GLU A 103 -11.25 -19.81 12.16
CA GLU A 103 -11.86 -20.52 13.31
C GLU A 103 -13.33 -20.88 13.04
N LYS A 104 -14.12 -19.93 12.50
CA LYS A 104 -15.55 -20.13 12.21
C LYS A 104 -15.83 -21.06 11.03
N PHE A 105 -15.18 -20.82 9.88
CA PHE A 105 -15.56 -21.42 8.59
C PHE A 105 -14.59 -22.49 8.09
N GLY A 106 -13.33 -22.48 8.55
CA GLY A 106 -12.30 -23.43 8.09
C GLY A 106 -12.65 -24.89 8.40
N SER A 107 -13.39 -25.14 9.48
CA SER A 107 -13.93 -26.47 9.84
C SER A 107 -14.94 -27.03 8.82
N TRP A 108 -15.54 -26.18 7.98
CA TRP A 108 -16.45 -26.57 6.90
C TRP A 108 -15.75 -26.74 5.55
N GLY A 109 -14.41 -26.63 5.51
CA GLY A 109 -13.60 -26.73 4.28
C GLY A 109 -13.39 -25.42 3.52
N ILE A 110 -14.00 -24.31 3.97
CA ILE A 110 -13.89 -22.97 3.38
C ILE A 110 -12.45 -22.46 3.47
N ASN A 111 -11.90 -21.99 2.35
CA ASN A 111 -10.53 -21.52 2.23
C ASN A 111 -10.44 -19.99 2.30
N CYS A 112 -9.93 -19.47 3.41
CA CYS A 112 -9.71 -18.03 3.64
C CYS A 112 -8.25 -17.63 3.33
N LEU A 113 -8.06 -16.78 2.31
CA LEU A 113 -6.74 -16.32 1.86
C LEU A 113 -6.47 -14.87 2.29
N GLU A 114 -5.34 -14.63 2.97
CA GLU A 114 -4.79 -13.28 3.13
C GLU A 114 -4.11 -12.81 1.84
N LEU A 115 -4.56 -11.69 1.27
CA LEU A 115 -3.97 -11.02 0.12
C LEU A 115 -3.46 -9.63 0.55
N THR A 116 -2.32 -9.57 1.23
CA THR A 116 -1.71 -8.32 1.72
C THR A 116 -0.29 -8.09 1.20
N GLY A 117 0.32 -6.97 1.59
CA GLY A 117 1.61 -6.48 1.09
C GLY A 117 2.73 -7.50 1.13
N ASP A 118 2.98 -8.08 2.31
CA ASP A 118 4.20 -8.83 2.67
C ASP A 118 4.52 -10.03 1.76
N ASN A 119 3.51 -10.74 1.26
CA ASN A 119 3.76 -11.82 0.31
C ASN A 119 3.94 -11.21 -1.10
N GLU A 120 5.18 -11.19 -1.58
CA GLU A 120 5.50 -10.79 -2.96
C GLU A 120 5.00 -11.81 -3.98
N PHE A 121 4.93 -13.10 -3.60
CA PHE A 121 4.57 -14.21 -4.48
C PHE A 121 3.32 -14.95 -3.97
N TYR A 122 2.25 -14.92 -4.77
CA TYR A 122 1.08 -15.77 -4.58
C TYR A 122 1.02 -16.82 -5.68
N ASN A 123 0.95 -18.08 -5.28
CA ASN A 123 0.65 -19.19 -6.18
C ASN A 123 -0.76 -18.98 -6.78
N ILE A 124 -0.88 -19.14 -8.10
CA ILE A 124 -2.14 -18.93 -8.83
C ILE A 124 -3.22 -19.90 -8.32
N LYS A 125 -2.84 -21.16 -8.04
CA LYS A 125 -3.76 -22.16 -7.47
C LYS A 125 -4.39 -21.69 -6.16
N ASN A 126 -3.59 -21.16 -5.23
CA ASN A 126 -4.10 -20.68 -3.94
C ASN A 126 -5.17 -19.56 -4.09
N ILE A 127 -5.12 -18.77 -5.18
CA ILE A 127 -6.13 -17.73 -5.47
C ILE A 127 -7.38 -18.34 -6.15
N GLN A 128 -7.19 -19.33 -7.03
CA GLN A 128 -8.28 -20.07 -7.66
C GLN A 128 -9.04 -20.93 -6.65
N ASP A 129 -8.34 -21.59 -5.72
CA ASP A 129 -8.88 -22.44 -4.67
C ASP A 129 -9.45 -21.64 -3.47
N ALA A 130 -9.31 -20.32 -3.43
CA ALA A 130 -9.79 -19.47 -2.34
C ALA A 130 -11.29 -19.13 -2.48
N ASP A 131 -12.03 -19.27 -1.38
CA ASP A 131 -13.44 -18.93 -1.27
C ASP A 131 -13.65 -17.52 -0.71
N ILE A 132 -12.81 -17.12 0.25
CA ILE A 132 -12.83 -15.80 0.87
C ILE A 132 -11.43 -15.19 0.75
N VAL A 133 -11.31 -14.07 0.03
CA VAL A 133 -10.05 -13.33 -0.13
C VAL A 133 -10.12 -12.06 0.70
N LEU A 134 -9.27 -11.96 1.73
CA LEU A 134 -9.22 -10.82 2.64
C LEU A 134 -8.02 -9.92 2.26
N THR A 135 -8.27 -8.65 1.95
CA THR A 135 -7.31 -7.76 1.28
C THR A 135 -7.41 -6.32 1.75
N THR A 136 -6.38 -5.51 1.47
CA THR A 136 -6.50 -4.04 1.45
C THR A 136 -6.83 -3.56 0.02
N PRO A 137 -7.30 -2.32 -0.19
CA PRO A 137 -7.55 -1.78 -1.52
C PRO A 137 -6.30 -1.84 -2.41
N GLU A 138 -5.14 -1.41 -1.88
CA GLU A 138 -3.91 -1.27 -2.66
C GLU A 138 -3.39 -2.62 -3.17
N LYS A 139 -3.49 -3.68 -2.35
CA LYS A 139 -3.06 -5.01 -2.79
C LYS A 139 -4.06 -5.62 -3.77
N PHE A 140 -5.36 -5.40 -3.61
CA PHE A 140 -6.36 -5.90 -4.57
C PHE A 140 -6.22 -5.22 -5.93
N ASP A 141 -6.06 -3.89 -5.97
CA ASP A 141 -5.83 -3.16 -7.20
C ASP A 141 -4.51 -3.58 -7.86
N ALA A 142 -3.40 -3.62 -7.11
CA ALA A 142 -2.10 -4.05 -7.64
C ALA A 142 -2.09 -5.49 -8.19
N VAL A 143 -2.83 -6.42 -7.57
CA VAL A 143 -2.94 -7.82 -8.05
C VAL A 143 -3.87 -7.96 -9.24
N THR A 144 -4.97 -7.18 -9.30
CA THR A 144 -5.91 -7.25 -10.44
C THR A 144 -5.43 -6.52 -11.69
N ARG A 145 -4.61 -5.46 -11.55
CA ARG A 145 -3.97 -4.73 -12.65
C ARG A 145 -3.10 -5.58 -13.60
N TYR A 146 -2.70 -6.79 -13.20
CA TYR A 146 -1.81 -7.66 -13.98
C TYR A 146 -2.27 -9.13 -13.93
N ARG A 147 -3.13 -9.54 -14.87
CA ARG A 147 -3.37 -10.97 -15.26
C ARG A 147 -4.36 -11.21 -16.40
N ILE A 148 -5.14 -10.22 -16.85
CA ILE A 148 -6.27 -10.44 -17.81
C ILE A 148 -5.90 -11.28 -19.04
N LYS A 149 -4.72 -11.08 -19.62
CA LYS A 149 -4.26 -11.84 -20.81
C LYS A 149 -3.93 -13.31 -20.55
N ASP A 150 -3.63 -13.70 -19.31
CA ASP A 150 -3.37 -15.08 -18.89
C ASP A 150 -4.66 -15.74 -18.34
N GLY A 151 -5.82 -15.30 -18.81
CA GLY A 151 -7.14 -15.74 -18.32
C GLY A 151 -7.63 -15.00 -17.07
N GLY A 152 -7.08 -13.83 -16.74
CA GLY A 152 -7.39 -13.09 -15.51
C GLY A 152 -8.85 -12.61 -15.36
N LEU A 153 -9.67 -12.66 -16.42
CA LEU A 153 -11.13 -12.50 -16.27
C LEU A 153 -11.75 -13.63 -15.43
N SER A 154 -11.15 -14.83 -15.39
CA SER A 154 -11.63 -15.93 -14.53
C SER A 154 -11.57 -15.60 -13.04
N PHE A 155 -10.56 -14.84 -12.60
CA PHE A 155 -10.52 -14.39 -11.20
C PHE A 155 -11.70 -13.46 -10.87
N PHE A 156 -12.14 -12.65 -11.84
CA PHE A 156 -13.28 -11.77 -11.68
C PHE A 156 -14.61 -12.51 -11.81
N SER A 157 -14.75 -13.47 -12.75
CA SER A 157 -16.02 -14.16 -13.03
C SER A 157 -16.63 -14.79 -11.78
N ASP A 158 -15.80 -15.38 -10.93
CA ASP A 158 -16.23 -16.12 -9.75
C ASP A 158 -16.65 -15.20 -8.58
N ILE A 159 -16.42 -13.88 -8.66
CA ILE A 159 -16.72 -12.93 -7.57
C ILE A 159 -18.24 -12.73 -7.46
N ALA A 160 -18.83 -13.34 -6.44
CA ALA A 160 -20.26 -13.25 -6.15
C ALA A 160 -20.60 -12.19 -5.08
N LEU A 161 -19.63 -11.84 -4.23
CA LEU A 161 -19.86 -10.98 -3.05
C LEU A 161 -18.65 -10.07 -2.79
N LEU A 162 -18.87 -8.76 -2.78
CA LEU A 162 -17.90 -7.75 -2.37
C LEU A 162 -18.31 -7.13 -1.04
N LEU A 163 -17.44 -7.28 -0.04
CA LEU A 163 -17.60 -6.77 1.31
C LEU A 163 -16.61 -5.62 1.52
N ILE A 164 -17.12 -4.45 1.88
CA ILE A 164 -16.33 -3.23 2.08
C ILE A 164 -16.47 -2.79 3.53
N ASP A 165 -15.41 -2.93 4.33
CA ASP A 165 -15.38 -2.49 5.72
C ASP A 165 -14.83 -1.07 5.83
N GLU A 166 -15.42 -0.30 6.75
CA GLU A 166 -15.22 1.14 6.94
C GLU A 166 -15.16 1.96 5.63
N VAL A 167 -16.22 1.88 4.82
CA VAL A 167 -16.32 2.55 3.49
C VAL A 167 -16.14 4.09 3.53
N HIS A 168 -16.24 4.73 4.71
CA HIS A 168 -15.82 6.13 4.89
C HIS A 168 -14.32 6.39 4.62
N LEU A 169 -13.51 5.34 4.43
CA LEU A 169 -12.17 5.41 3.83
C LEU A 169 -12.15 6.16 2.49
N LEU A 170 -13.26 6.28 1.78
CA LEU A 170 -13.40 7.15 0.59
C LEU A 170 -12.94 8.61 0.84
N ASN A 171 -13.06 9.10 2.08
CA ASN A 171 -12.64 10.46 2.49
C ASN A 171 -11.13 10.58 2.82
N ASP A 172 -10.36 9.52 2.63
CA ASP A 172 -8.89 9.43 2.74
C ASP A 172 -8.29 9.30 1.34
N PRO A 173 -7.08 9.82 1.04
CA PRO A 173 -6.42 9.62 -0.26
C PRO A 173 -6.34 8.15 -0.73
N ARG A 174 -6.31 7.19 0.18
CA ARG A 174 -6.35 5.74 -0.12
C ARG A 174 -7.72 5.26 -0.60
N GLY A 175 -8.78 6.00 -0.28
CA GLY A 175 -10.16 5.77 -0.72
C GLY A 175 -10.32 5.77 -2.24
N ALA A 176 -9.52 6.55 -2.96
CA ALA A 176 -9.50 6.56 -4.42
C ALA A 176 -9.26 5.17 -5.04
N THR A 177 -8.40 4.36 -4.41
CA THR A 177 -8.12 2.99 -4.88
C THR A 177 -9.31 2.05 -4.63
N LEU A 178 -10.00 2.18 -3.49
CA LEU A 178 -11.26 1.47 -3.23
C LEU A 178 -12.33 1.86 -4.27
N GLU A 179 -12.43 3.15 -4.58
CA GLU A 179 -13.37 3.68 -5.56
C GLU A 179 -13.11 3.15 -6.98
N ALA A 180 -11.84 3.11 -7.39
CA ALA A 180 -11.42 2.56 -8.68
C ALA A 180 -11.71 1.05 -8.81
N ILE A 181 -11.50 0.27 -7.74
CA ILE A 181 -11.84 -1.16 -7.70
C ILE A 181 -13.34 -1.38 -7.92
N VAL A 182 -14.18 -0.66 -7.18
CA VAL A 182 -15.64 -0.77 -7.31
C VAL A 182 -16.09 -0.33 -8.70
N SER A 183 -15.50 0.73 -9.25
CA SER A 183 -15.77 1.20 -10.62
C SER A 183 -15.41 0.16 -11.68
N ARG A 184 -14.27 -0.52 -11.54
CA ARG A 184 -13.85 -1.65 -12.38
C ARG A 184 -14.82 -2.83 -12.30
N ILE A 185 -15.21 -3.24 -11.08
CA ILE A 185 -16.16 -4.34 -10.86
C ILE A 185 -17.55 -4.01 -11.44
N LYS A 186 -18.03 -2.77 -11.29
CA LYS A 186 -19.29 -2.29 -11.89
C LYS A 186 -19.25 -2.25 -13.42
N MET A 187 -18.08 -2.00 -14.02
CA MET A 187 -17.93 -2.02 -15.48
C MET A 187 -17.78 -3.45 -16.03
N LEU A 188 -17.04 -4.32 -15.34
CA LEU A 188 -16.90 -5.74 -15.71
C LEU A 188 -18.21 -6.52 -15.56
N SER A 189 -19.02 -6.24 -14.52
CA SER A 189 -20.35 -6.87 -14.35
C SER A 189 -21.35 -6.49 -15.46
N ARG A 190 -21.09 -5.42 -16.21
CA ARG A 190 -21.85 -5.03 -17.41
C ARG A 190 -21.34 -5.67 -18.71
N ASN A 191 -20.16 -6.30 -18.71
CA ASN A 191 -19.60 -6.93 -19.92
C ASN A 191 -20.53 -8.08 -20.37
N PRO A 192 -21.07 -8.07 -21.61
CA PRO A 192 -21.90 -9.15 -22.14
C PRO A 192 -21.26 -10.54 -22.05
N GLU A 193 -19.92 -10.65 -22.18
CA GLU A 193 -19.18 -11.91 -22.08
C GLU A 193 -19.26 -12.56 -20.68
N LEU A 194 -19.46 -11.75 -19.63
CA LEU A 194 -19.48 -12.19 -18.24
C LEU A 194 -20.92 -12.36 -17.70
N ARG A 195 -21.95 -12.18 -18.53
CA ARG A 195 -23.37 -12.19 -18.13
C ARG A 195 -23.85 -13.48 -17.47
N SER A 196 -23.22 -14.62 -17.78
CA SER A 196 -23.50 -15.92 -17.18
C SER A 196 -22.70 -16.21 -15.91
N SER A 197 -21.75 -15.35 -15.54
CA SER A 197 -20.89 -15.53 -14.36
C SER A 197 -21.49 -14.91 -13.09
N PRO A 198 -21.07 -15.36 -11.89
CA PRO A 198 -21.40 -14.72 -10.62
C PRO A 198 -21.18 -13.19 -10.61
N LEU A 199 -20.14 -12.70 -11.28
CA LEU A 199 -19.80 -11.27 -11.36
C LEU A 199 -20.94 -10.39 -11.91
N ALA A 200 -21.71 -10.87 -12.89
CA ALA A 200 -22.82 -10.09 -13.45
C ALA A 200 -23.95 -9.81 -12.44
N HIS A 201 -23.96 -10.57 -11.33
CA HIS A 201 -24.91 -10.45 -10.23
C HIS A 201 -24.19 -10.22 -8.89
N VAL A 202 -22.98 -9.62 -8.94
CA VAL A 202 -22.13 -9.38 -7.77
C VAL A 202 -22.85 -8.53 -6.72
N ARG A 203 -22.95 -9.09 -5.51
CA ARG A 203 -23.59 -8.44 -4.37
C ARG A 203 -22.61 -7.52 -3.65
N PHE A 204 -23.02 -6.29 -3.38
CA PHE A 204 -22.25 -5.32 -2.59
C PHE A 204 -22.81 -5.21 -1.16
N LEU A 205 -21.98 -5.38 -0.14
CA LEU A 205 -22.26 -4.95 1.24
C LEU A 205 -21.15 -3.99 1.69
N ALA A 206 -21.49 -2.71 1.80
CA ALA A 206 -20.60 -1.69 2.35
C ALA A 206 -21.05 -1.27 3.75
N VAL A 207 -20.11 -1.19 4.68
CA VAL A 207 -20.39 -0.90 6.09
C VAL A 207 -19.46 0.20 6.59
N SER A 208 -19.98 1.09 7.43
CA SER A 208 -19.27 2.26 7.94
C SER A 208 -19.61 2.56 9.40
N ALA A 209 -18.70 3.24 10.10
CA ALA A 209 -19.04 4.19 11.15
C ALA A 209 -20.17 5.17 10.72
N THR A 210 -20.77 5.86 11.68
CA THR A 210 -21.84 6.85 11.44
C THR A 210 -21.44 7.93 10.45
N ILE A 211 -22.15 8.00 9.32
CA ILE A 211 -21.96 8.97 8.23
C ILE A 211 -23.29 9.66 7.87
N PRO A 212 -23.28 10.93 7.41
CA PRO A 212 -24.48 11.73 7.25
C PRO A 212 -25.17 11.57 5.89
N ASN A 213 -24.42 11.14 4.86
CA ASN A 213 -24.86 11.03 3.46
C ASN A 213 -24.79 9.59 2.93
N VAL A 214 -25.31 8.65 3.73
CA VAL A 214 -25.34 7.20 3.41
C VAL A 214 -26.12 6.91 2.11
N GLU A 215 -27.01 7.82 1.74
CA GLU A 215 -27.86 7.82 0.56
C GLU A 215 -27.05 8.00 -0.75
N ASP A 216 -25.90 8.71 -0.71
CA ASP A 216 -25.01 8.84 -1.87
C ASP A 216 -24.20 7.58 -2.14
N LEU A 217 -23.79 6.87 -1.08
CA LEU A 217 -23.16 5.56 -1.20
C LEU A 217 -24.16 4.52 -1.70
N ALA A 218 -25.44 4.65 -1.34
CA ALA A 218 -26.51 3.82 -1.86
C ALA A 218 -26.75 4.05 -3.36
N GLU A 219 -26.79 5.31 -3.81
CA GLU A 219 -26.83 5.67 -5.23
C GLU A 219 -25.61 5.11 -5.99
N TRP A 220 -24.42 5.24 -5.42
CA TRP A 220 -23.19 4.72 -6.01
C TRP A 220 -23.15 3.18 -6.13
N LEU A 221 -23.57 2.45 -5.10
CA LEU A 221 -23.55 0.98 -5.07
C LEU A 221 -24.84 0.33 -5.59
N LEU A 222 -25.75 1.11 -6.19
CA LEU A 222 -27.03 0.65 -6.73
C LEU A 222 -27.84 -0.14 -5.66
N VAL A 223 -27.91 0.42 -4.45
CA VAL A 223 -28.58 -0.16 -3.30
C VAL A 223 -30.07 0.19 -3.32
N PRO A 224 -30.98 -0.80 -3.34
CA PRO A 224 -32.42 -0.54 -3.25
C PRO A 224 -32.79 -0.11 -1.82
N VAL A 225 -33.90 0.62 -1.66
CA VAL A 225 -34.29 1.29 -0.41
C VAL A 225 -34.21 0.40 0.83
N GLN A 226 -34.65 -0.86 0.74
CA GLN A 226 -34.58 -1.84 1.85
C GLN A 226 -33.16 -2.20 2.32
N GLY A 227 -32.15 -2.01 1.46
CA GLY A 227 -30.73 -2.22 1.75
C GLY A 227 -30.02 -0.99 2.30
N ILE A 228 -30.67 0.18 2.32
CA ILE A 228 -30.14 1.39 2.96
C ILE A 228 -30.48 1.31 4.45
N LYS A 229 -29.46 1.21 5.32
CA LYS A 229 -29.64 1.16 6.78
C LYS A 229 -28.79 2.22 7.47
N ARG A 230 -29.43 3.03 8.32
CA ARG A 230 -28.81 4.11 9.09
C ARG A 230 -29.19 3.96 10.55
N PHE A 231 -28.19 3.90 11.41
CA PHE A 231 -28.34 3.68 12.85
C PHE A 231 -27.46 4.67 13.63
N GLY A 232 -27.96 5.20 14.73
CA GLY A 232 -27.22 6.03 15.67
C GLY A 232 -26.73 5.24 16.89
N GLU A 233 -26.29 5.99 17.92
CA GLU A 233 -25.76 5.42 19.18
C GLU A 233 -26.83 4.66 20.00
N GLU A 234 -28.13 4.84 19.70
CA GLU A 234 -29.21 4.06 20.30
C GLU A 234 -29.12 2.56 19.96
N MET A 235 -28.54 2.20 18.81
CA MET A 235 -28.34 0.81 18.37
C MET A 235 -26.98 0.23 18.81
N ARG A 236 -26.18 0.97 19.60
CA ARG A 236 -24.94 0.45 20.19
C ARG A 236 -25.25 -0.32 21.49
N PRO A 237 -24.84 -1.60 21.63
CA PRO A 237 -25.15 -2.41 22.83
C PRO A 237 -24.64 -1.81 24.15
N VAL A 238 -23.60 -0.98 24.10
CA VAL A 238 -23.02 -0.27 25.26
C VAL A 238 -22.90 1.20 24.88
N LYS A 239 -23.77 2.04 25.46
CA LYS A 239 -23.94 3.44 25.04
C LYS A 239 -22.76 4.29 25.46
N LEU A 240 -22.27 5.16 24.56
CA LEU A 240 -21.14 6.04 24.86
C LEU A 240 -21.57 7.40 25.42
N THR A 241 -20.98 7.78 26.55
CA THR A 241 -20.78 9.19 26.89
C THR A 241 -19.51 9.68 26.20
N LYS A 242 -19.57 10.83 25.54
CA LYS A 242 -18.47 11.42 24.76
C LYS A 242 -18.14 12.80 25.31
N LYS A 243 -16.85 13.13 25.45
CA LYS A 243 -16.37 14.48 25.80
C LYS A 243 -15.13 14.86 24.99
N VAL A 244 -15.08 16.10 24.53
CA VAL A 244 -13.90 16.71 23.91
C VAL A 244 -13.44 17.87 24.78
N PHE A 245 -12.18 17.85 25.21
CA PHE A 245 -11.60 18.89 26.05
C PHE A 245 -10.56 19.68 25.25
N GLY A 246 -10.83 20.98 25.08
CA GLY A 246 -9.97 21.92 24.36
C GLY A 246 -8.99 22.64 25.29
N TYR A 247 -7.71 22.32 25.18
CA TYR A 247 -6.64 22.94 25.95
C TYR A 247 -5.96 24.05 25.14
N THR A 248 -5.46 25.07 25.84
CA THR A 248 -4.66 26.15 25.23
C THR A 248 -3.41 25.58 24.55
N PRO A 249 -3.06 25.98 23.32
CA PRO A 249 -1.82 25.55 22.69
C PRO A 249 -0.59 25.89 23.54
N ALA A 250 0.28 24.90 23.76
CA ALA A 250 1.59 25.15 24.34
C ALA A 250 2.54 25.78 23.30
N LYS A 251 3.70 26.30 23.75
CA LYS A 251 4.72 26.91 22.85
C LYS A 251 5.21 25.98 21.73
N ASN A 252 5.03 24.67 21.86
CA ASN A 252 5.11 23.68 20.79
C ASN A 252 4.35 22.41 21.17
N ASP A 253 4.13 21.54 20.18
CA ASP A 253 3.30 20.34 20.27
C ASP A 253 3.88 19.30 21.26
N PHE A 254 5.20 19.27 21.42
CA PHE A 254 5.89 18.43 22.41
C PHE A 254 5.61 18.86 23.85
N LEU A 255 5.54 20.18 24.12
CA LEU A 255 5.12 20.69 25.43
C LEU A 255 3.63 20.41 25.67
N PHE A 256 2.80 20.41 24.63
CA PHE A 256 1.40 20.00 24.72
C PHE A 256 1.26 18.51 25.08
N GLU A 257 2.03 17.61 24.42
CA GLU A 257 2.07 16.17 24.76
C GLU A 257 2.56 15.93 26.21
N LYS A 258 3.43 16.79 26.75
CA LYS A 258 3.88 16.74 28.15
C LYS A 258 2.85 17.24 29.16
N VAL A 259 2.25 18.41 28.95
CA VAL A 259 1.20 18.93 29.85
C VAL A 259 0.02 17.96 29.90
N SER A 260 -0.32 17.37 28.76
CA SER A 260 -1.33 16.30 28.65
C SER A 260 -0.93 14.97 29.29
N VAL A 261 0.26 14.81 29.90
CA VAL A 261 0.56 13.67 30.79
C VAL A 261 -0.13 13.88 32.14
N LEU A 262 0.10 15.04 32.76
CA LEU A 262 -0.35 15.37 34.11
C LEU A 262 -1.88 15.38 34.20
N LEU A 263 -2.53 15.93 33.17
CA LEU A 263 -3.99 16.00 33.05
C LEU A 263 -4.70 14.64 32.95
N ASN A 264 -4.00 13.51 32.76
CA ASN A 264 -4.66 12.20 32.75
C ASN A 264 -5.16 11.78 34.14
N GLU A 265 -4.54 12.26 35.23
CA GLU A 265 -4.95 11.89 36.59
C GLU A 265 -6.38 12.34 36.88
N ASP A 266 -6.62 13.65 36.82
CA ASP A 266 -7.95 14.26 37.04
C ASP A 266 -9.01 13.61 36.16
N ILE A 267 -8.69 13.41 34.88
CA ILE A 267 -9.59 12.82 33.88
C ILE A 267 -9.93 11.37 34.23
N LEU A 268 -8.94 10.54 34.60
CA LEU A 268 -9.17 9.15 34.95
C LEU A 268 -9.88 9.02 36.29
N MET A 269 -9.53 9.82 37.29
CA MET A 269 -10.22 9.83 38.60
C MET A 269 -11.68 10.29 38.46
N GLN A 270 -11.94 11.33 37.65
CA GLN A 270 -13.29 11.86 37.44
C GLN A 270 -14.18 10.96 36.56
N PHE A 271 -13.62 10.27 35.56
CA PHE A 271 -14.41 9.59 34.53
C PHE A 271 -14.19 8.06 34.37
N SER A 272 -13.18 7.45 34.99
CA SER A 272 -13.05 5.98 34.98
C SER A 272 -13.98 5.28 35.98
N ARG A 273 -14.31 5.94 37.09
CA ARG A 273 -15.08 5.36 38.22
C ARG A 273 -14.51 4.02 38.72
N GLY A 274 -13.18 3.84 38.69
CA GLY A 274 -12.52 2.59 39.08
C GLY A 274 -12.70 1.42 38.09
N LYS A 275 -13.19 1.69 36.88
CA LYS A 275 -13.26 0.73 35.77
C LYS A 275 -12.04 0.86 34.84
N SER A 276 -11.83 -0.15 34.00
CA SER A 276 -10.69 -0.25 33.09
C SER A 276 -10.62 0.93 32.10
N ALA A 277 -9.43 1.48 31.87
CA ALA A 277 -9.18 2.57 30.95
C ALA A 277 -8.02 2.31 29.97
N LEU A 278 -8.21 2.69 28.71
CA LEU A 278 -7.15 2.78 27.69
C LEU A 278 -6.75 4.24 27.49
N VAL A 279 -5.44 4.52 27.53
CA VAL A 279 -4.89 5.88 27.29
C VAL A 279 -4.05 5.87 26.03
N PHE A 280 -4.62 6.33 24.91
CA PHE A 280 -3.95 6.41 23.62
C PHE A 280 -2.98 7.61 23.56
N CYS A 281 -1.72 7.28 23.28
CA CYS A 281 -0.60 8.21 23.17
C CYS A 281 0.00 8.18 21.75
N SER A 282 0.46 9.35 21.30
CA SER A 282 1.17 9.61 20.03
C SER A 282 2.51 8.90 19.89
N THR A 283 3.20 8.60 20.99
CA THR A 283 4.55 8.05 20.98
C THR A 283 4.72 6.86 21.92
N ARG A 284 5.62 5.91 21.60
CA ARG A 284 5.96 4.77 22.47
C ARG A 284 6.46 5.25 23.84
N LYS A 285 7.29 6.30 23.84
CA LYS A 285 7.81 6.94 25.06
C LYS A 285 6.73 7.68 25.83
N GLY A 286 5.81 8.38 25.15
CA GLY A 286 4.67 9.03 25.78
C GLY A 286 3.71 8.05 26.48
N ALA A 287 3.56 6.83 25.96
CA ALA A 287 2.83 5.75 26.63
C ALA A 287 3.57 5.22 27.88
N GLN A 288 4.89 5.10 27.82
CA GLN A 288 5.73 4.75 28.98
C GLN A 288 5.72 5.85 30.05
N GLU A 289 5.89 7.11 29.67
CA GLU A 289 5.85 8.28 30.57
C GLU A 289 4.47 8.45 31.22
N ALA A 290 3.38 8.17 30.49
CA ALA A 290 2.02 8.17 31.04
C ALA A 290 1.81 7.03 32.07
N ALA A 291 2.22 5.80 31.76
CA ALA A 291 2.15 4.69 32.71
C ALA A 291 3.04 4.91 33.93
N GLN A 292 4.24 5.45 33.76
CA GLN A 292 5.14 5.84 34.85
C GLN A 292 4.46 6.85 35.77
N CYS A 293 3.96 7.96 35.23
CA CYS A 293 3.30 9.01 35.99
C CYS A 293 2.10 8.46 36.78
N LEU A 294 1.20 7.71 36.12
CA LEU A 294 0.03 7.11 36.75
C LEU A 294 0.39 6.04 37.81
N SER A 295 1.50 5.30 37.65
CA SER A 295 1.99 4.38 38.67
C SER A 295 2.60 5.09 39.90
N GLN A 296 3.26 6.23 39.70
CA GLN A 296 3.80 7.07 40.78
C GLN A 296 2.67 7.72 41.58
N ILE A 297 1.60 8.15 40.90
CA ILE A 297 0.35 8.61 41.51
C ILE A 297 -0.32 7.46 42.29
N ALA A 298 -0.49 6.29 41.68
CA ALA A 298 -1.07 5.12 42.34
C ALA A 298 -0.30 4.69 43.61
N MET A 299 1.01 4.97 43.67
CA MET A 299 1.86 4.73 44.83
C MET A 299 1.56 5.70 46.00
N THR A 300 1.23 6.97 45.75
CA THR A 300 0.95 7.94 46.85
C THR A 300 -0.35 7.62 47.59
N PHE A 301 -1.33 7.02 46.90
CA PHE A 301 -2.56 6.50 47.52
C PHE A 301 -2.35 5.26 48.40
N GLY A 302 -1.21 4.55 48.27
CA GLY A 302 -0.85 3.42 49.12
C GLY A 302 -1.88 2.29 49.14
N TYR A 303 -2.48 2.02 50.31
CA TYR A 303 -3.56 1.03 50.46
C TYR A 303 -4.89 1.48 49.82
N SER A 304 -5.08 2.77 49.57
CA SER A 304 -6.26 3.35 48.92
C SER A 304 -6.11 3.48 47.40
N ASN A 305 -5.17 2.77 46.78
CA ASN A 305 -4.93 2.80 45.34
C ASN A 305 -6.21 2.42 44.56
N PRO A 306 -6.81 3.34 43.78
CA PRO A 306 -8.09 3.12 43.10
C PRO A 306 -8.05 2.09 41.97
N PHE A 307 -6.87 1.59 41.60
CA PHE A 307 -6.67 0.62 40.53
C PHE A 307 -6.53 -0.84 41.05
N ILE A 308 -6.47 -1.03 42.37
CA ILE A 308 -6.41 -2.34 43.03
C ILE A 308 -7.71 -2.59 43.82
N LYS A 309 -8.39 -3.69 43.53
CA LYS A 309 -9.69 -4.07 44.07
C LYS A 309 -9.62 -5.18 45.13
N SER A 310 -8.54 -5.95 45.16
CA SER A 310 -8.32 -7.00 46.17
C SER A 310 -6.83 -7.32 46.35
N ASN A 311 -6.49 -7.91 47.51
CA ASN A 311 -5.12 -8.41 47.75
C ASN A 311 -4.76 -9.58 46.81
N GLU A 312 -5.73 -10.38 46.38
CA GLU A 312 -5.51 -11.43 45.38
C GLU A 312 -5.07 -10.86 44.02
N GLN A 313 -5.70 -9.76 43.58
CA GLN A 313 -5.29 -9.04 42.37
C GLN A 313 -3.85 -8.53 42.52
N LYS A 314 -3.53 -7.93 43.66
CA LYS A 314 -2.18 -7.43 43.99
C LYS A 314 -1.12 -8.54 43.92
N GLU A 315 -1.46 -9.74 44.39
CA GLU A 315 -0.54 -10.89 44.41
C GLU A 315 -0.37 -11.50 43.01
N ARG A 316 -1.44 -11.63 42.21
CA ARG A 316 -1.33 -11.97 40.78
C ARG A 316 -0.50 -10.95 40.00
N LEU A 317 -0.59 -9.66 40.34
CA LEU A 317 0.21 -8.60 39.72
C LEU A 317 1.70 -8.65 40.15
N ARG A 318 2.00 -9.10 41.38
CA ARG A 318 3.38 -9.38 41.82
C ARG A 318 3.98 -10.55 41.06
N GLU A 319 3.26 -11.67 40.94
CA GLU A 319 3.67 -12.83 40.13
C GLU A 319 3.89 -12.45 38.66
N ALA A 320 2.94 -11.70 38.08
CA ALA A 320 3.04 -11.17 36.73
C ALA A 320 4.27 -10.28 36.54
N SER A 321 4.56 -9.39 37.48
CA SER A 321 5.77 -8.55 37.48
C SER A 321 7.04 -9.41 37.42
N LEU A 322 7.18 -10.41 38.30
CA LEU A 322 8.32 -11.34 38.29
C LEU A 322 8.46 -12.10 36.96
N SER A 323 7.36 -12.37 36.26
CA SER A 323 7.35 -13.04 34.96
C SER A 323 7.68 -12.12 33.76
N CYS A 324 7.60 -10.80 33.93
CA CYS A 324 7.76 -9.81 32.87
C CYS A 324 9.23 -9.49 32.59
N SER A 325 9.60 -9.31 31.33
CA SER A 325 11.01 -9.12 30.91
C SER A 325 11.45 -7.65 30.95
N ASP A 326 10.52 -6.70 30.79
CA ASP A 326 10.82 -5.26 30.80
C ASP A 326 10.88 -4.67 32.23
N LYS A 327 12.03 -4.11 32.61
CA LYS A 327 12.30 -3.58 33.95
C LYS A 327 11.45 -2.36 34.33
N GLN A 328 10.96 -1.57 33.37
CA GLN A 328 10.06 -0.45 33.65
C GLN A 328 8.66 -1.00 33.95
N MET A 329 8.17 -1.93 33.12
CA MET A 329 6.88 -2.58 33.30
C MET A 329 6.78 -3.31 34.65
N GLN A 330 7.86 -3.99 35.09
CA GLN A 330 7.94 -4.65 36.40
C GLN A 330 7.53 -3.72 37.55
N SER A 331 7.95 -2.45 37.53
CA SER A 331 7.64 -1.48 38.59
C SER A 331 6.27 -0.80 38.44
N TYR A 332 5.57 -0.98 37.31
CA TYR A 332 4.25 -0.39 37.07
C TYR A 332 3.10 -1.40 37.31
N ILE A 333 3.24 -2.67 36.86
CA ILE A 333 2.20 -3.71 36.94
C ILE A 333 1.62 -3.82 38.36
N ILE A 334 2.48 -3.80 39.38
CA ILE A 334 2.12 -3.95 40.80
C ILE A 334 1.15 -2.89 41.33
N PHE A 335 0.97 -1.78 40.61
CA PHE A 335 0.02 -0.70 40.93
C PHE A 335 -1.29 -0.78 40.13
N GLY A 336 -1.49 -1.80 39.30
CA GLY A 336 -2.66 -1.93 38.41
C GLY A 336 -2.57 -1.12 37.12
N VAL A 337 -1.37 -0.63 36.78
CA VAL A 337 -1.07 0.22 35.62
C VAL A 337 -0.04 -0.46 34.73
N GLY A 338 -0.23 -0.43 33.41
CA GLY A 338 0.73 -0.95 32.43
C GLY A 338 0.81 -0.09 31.18
N TYR A 339 1.70 -0.46 30.26
CA TYR A 339 1.74 0.12 28.92
C TYR A 339 1.76 -0.95 27.82
N HIS A 340 1.36 -0.59 26.60
CA HIS A 340 1.40 -1.47 25.43
C HIS A 340 1.92 -0.73 24.21
N ASN A 341 3.08 -1.15 23.69
CA ASN A 341 3.61 -0.62 22.44
C ASN A 341 4.50 -1.64 21.72
N GLY A 342 4.71 -1.44 20.42
CA GLY A 342 5.52 -2.32 19.56
C GLY A 342 7.03 -2.39 19.85
N GLY A 343 7.50 -1.89 20.99
CA GLY A 343 8.84 -2.11 21.54
C GLY A 343 8.92 -3.26 22.55
N LEU A 344 7.81 -3.64 23.19
CA LEU A 344 7.74 -4.81 24.08
C LEU A 344 7.96 -6.11 23.29
N CYS A 345 8.51 -7.15 23.92
CA CYS A 345 8.60 -8.48 23.30
C CYS A 345 7.22 -9.16 23.24
N LEU A 346 7.05 -10.17 22.40
CA LEU A 346 5.75 -10.87 22.23
C LEU A 346 5.25 -11.52 23.52
N LYS A 347 6.15 -12.07 24.35
CA LYS A 347 5.81 -12.65 25.67
C LYS A 347 5.18 -11.60 26.59
N ASP A 348 5.84 -10.45 26.74
CA ASP A 348 5.39 -9.38 27.64
C ASP A 348 4.10 -8.72 27.14
N ARG A 349 3.91 -8.60 25.81
CA ARG A 349 2.62 -8.14 25.25
C ARG A 349 1.49 -9.09 25.62
N ASN A 350 1.62 -10.38 25.30
CA ASN A 350 0.58 -11.37 25.58
C ASN A 350 0.23 -11.43 27.09
N LEU A 351 1.23 -11.25 27.97
CA LEU A 351 1.03 -11.12 29.42
C LEU A 351 0.17 -9.90 29.78
N ILE A 352 0.55 -8.70 29.34
CA ILE A 352 -0.16 -7.45 29.62
C ILE A 352 -1.58 -7.45 29.05
N GLU A 353 -1.75 -7.96 27.82
CA GLU A 353 -3.05 -8.10 27.16
C GLU A 353 -3.96 -9.06 27.97
N GLY A 354 -3.44 -10.20 28.42
CA GLY A 354 -4.17 -11.16 29.25
C GLY A 354 -4.57 -10.60 30.62
N LEU A 355 -3.69 -9.83 31.28
CA LEU A 355 -3.97 -9.18 32.56
C LEU A 355 -5.02 -8.06 32.43
N PHE A 356 -5.01 -7.31 31.32
CA PHE A 356 -6.01 -6.28 31.05
C PHE A 356 -7.39 -6.89 30.74
N LEU A 357 -7.44 -7.97 29.94
CA LEU A 357 -8.69 -8.69 29.67
C LEU A 357 -9.32 -9.32 30.91
N LYS A 358 -8.50 -9.84 31.84
CA LYS A 358 -8.95 -10.31 33.16
C LYS A 358 -9.35 -9.17 34.11
N GLY A 359 -8.98 -7.93 33.79
CA GLY A 359 -9.18 -6.77 34.66
C GLY A 359 -8.24 -6.73 35.87
N ASP A 360 -7.13 -7.48 35.85
CA ASP A 360 -6.06 -7.36 36.85
C ASP A 360 -5.27 -6.05 36.66
N ILE A 361 -5.03 -5.63 35.41
CA ILE A 361 -4.57 -4.26 35.10
C ILE A 361 -5.81 -3.41 34.79
N GLN A 362 -5.97 -2.26 35.46
CA GLN A 362 -7.07 -1.32 35.17
C GLN A 362 -6.69 -0.27 34.14
N ILE A 363 -5.47 0.27 34.17
CA ILE A 363 -5.05 1.30 33.19
C ILE A 363 -3.98 0.76 32.26
N LEU A 364 -4.22 0.89 30.95
CA LEU A 364 -3.26 0.51 29.91
C LEU A 364 -2.96 1.69 28.99
N CYS A 365 -1.76 2.26 29.12
CA CYS A 365 -1.27 3.35 28.27
C CYS A 365 -0.69 2.77 26.97
N THR A 366 -1.24 3.14 25.81
CA THR A 366 -0.91 2.47 24.54
C THR A 366 -0.69 3.43 23.38
N THR A 367 -0.17 2.92 22.28
CA THR A 367 -0.05 3.65 21.00
C THR A 367 -1.23 3.34 20.08
N ASN A 368 -1.47 4.17 19.07
CA ASN A 368 -2.50 3.99 18.05
C ASN A 368 -2.51 2.61 17.35
N THR A 369 -1.42 1.84 17.45
CA THR A 369 -1.35 0.44 16.99
C THR A 369 -2.39 -0.47 17.65
N LEU A 370 -2.72 -0.30 18.93
CA LEU A 370 -3.71 -1.14 19.61
C LEU A 370 -5.15 -0.89 19.12
N ALA A 371 -5.43 0.29 18.54
CA ALA A 371 -6.72 0.54 17.90
C ALA A 371 -6.98 -0.40 16.70
N HIS A 372 -5.92 -0.95 16.07
CA HIS A 372 -5.99 -1.72 14.84
C HIS A 372 -5.47 -3.16 15.03
N GLY A 373 -6.37 -4.15 15.09
CA GLY A 373 -6.04 -5.58 14.98
C GLY A 373 -5.83 -6.37 16.27
N ILE A 374 -6.10 -5.79 17.45
CA ILE A 374 -6.20 -6.52 18.72
C ILE A 374 -7.52 -6.15 19.41
N ASN A 375 -8.31 -7.14 19.84
CA ASN A 375 -9.61 -6.91 20.48
C ASN A 375 -9.48 -6.67 21.99
N LEU A 376 -8.99 -5.49 22.36
CA LEU A 376 -8.89 -5.02 23.75
C LEU A 376 -9.88 -3.87 23.98
N PRO A 377 -11.12 -4.14 24.41
CA PRO A 377 -12.08 -3.13 24.81
C PRO A 377 -11.88 -2.70 26.29
N ALA A 378 -12.29 -1.49 26.63
CA ALA A 378 -12.22 -0.90 27.97
C ALA A 378 -13.45 -0.04 28.26
N HIS A 379 -13.90 0.07 29.51
CA HIS A 379 -14.97 1.01 29.88
C HIS A 379 -14.67 2.44 29.41
N THR A 380 -13.47 2.95 29.71
CA THR A 380 -13.05 4.31 29.36
C THR A 380 -11.94 4.31 28.31
N VAL A 381 -12.03 5.20 27.33
CA VAL A 381 -10.96 5.51 26.37
C VAL A 381 -10.60 6.99 26.48
N VAL A 382 -9.32 7.27 26.69
CA VAL A 382 -8.74 8.62 26.67
C VAL A 382 -7.81 8.73 25.47
N ILE A 383 -8.04 9.71 24.60
CA ILE A 383 -7.14 10.10 23.51
C ILE A 383 -6.38 11.33 23.97
N LYS A 384 -5.15 11.13 24.45
CA LYS A 384 -4.31 12.12 25.16
C LYS A 384 -3.89 13.32 24.30
N SER A 385 -3.85 13.12 22.98
CA SER A 385 -3.63 14.14 21.97
C SER A 385 -4.26 13.66 20.67
N THR A 386 -4.86 14.55 19.90
CA THR A 386 -5.34 14.24 18.55
C THR A 386 -4.24 14.32 17.48
N GLN A 387 -3.06 14.83 17.84
CA GLN A 387 -1.92 14.90 16.96
C GLN A 387 -0.88 13.83 17.28
N HIS A 388 -0.23 13.31 16.25
CA HIS A 388 0.97 12.48 16.35
C HIS A 388 2.12 13.10 15.59
N PHE A 389 3.35 12.86 16.06
CA PHE A 389 4.52 13.13 15.25
C PHE A 389 4.59 12.09 14.12
N ASN A 390 4.15 12.47 12.93
CA ASN A 390 4.28 11.64 11.75
C ASN A 390 5.77 11.61 11.39
N LYS A 391 6.47 10.56 11.84
CA LYS A 391 7.92 10.40 11.65
C LYS A 391 8.30 10.62 10.19
N GLU A 392 7.65 9.88 9.30
CA GLU A 392 7.82 9.89 7.85
C GLU A 392 7.94 11.32 7.29
N LYS A 393 6.90 12.14 7.46
CA LYS A 393 6.85 13.56 7.05
C LYS A 393 7.61 14.53 7.98
N GLY A 394 8.13 14.05 9.11
CA GLY A 394 8.98 14.82 10.02
C GLY A 394 8.29 15.96 10.78
N LEU A 395 6.96 15.93 10.87
CA LEU A 395 6.11 16.99 11.42
C LEU A 395 4.91 16.41 12.17
N TYR A 396 4.30 17.20 13.06
CA TYR A 396 3.05 16.80 13.71
C TYR A 396 1.88 16.93 12.73
N MET A 397 1.02 15.91 12.71
CA MET A 397 -0.26 15.92 11.99
C MET A 397 -1.36 15.53 12.97
N GLU A 398 -2.61 15.93 12.70
CA GLU A 398 -3.77 15.26 13.29
C GLU A 398 -3.78 13.76 12.87
N TYR A 399 -4.40 12.92 13.70
CA TYR A 399 -4.71 11.54 13.33
C TYR A 399 -5.76 11.48 12.23
N ASP A 400 -5.66 10.46 11.38
CA ASP A 400 -6.69 10.14 10.40
C ASP A 400 -8.02 9.81 11.10
N ARG A 401 -9.14 10.25 10.53
CA ARG A 401 -10.49 10.12 11.11
C ARG A 401 -10.83 8.70 11.55
N SER A 402 -10.52 7.72 10.70
CA SER A 402 -10.64 6.28 11.01
C SER A 402 -9.85 5.89 12.26
N THR A 403 -8.62 6.38 12.44
CA THR A 403 -7.80 6.07 13.63
C THR A 403 -8.49 6.53 14.91
N ILE A 404 -9.06 7.74 14.94
CA ILE A 404 -9.84 8.23 16.09
C ILE A 404 -11.10 7.38 16.31
N LEU A 405 -11.87 7.09 15.25
CA LEU A 405 -13.09 6.28 15.36
C LEU A 405 -12.82 4.83 15.80
N GLN A 406 -11.67 4.24 15.46
CA GLN A 406 -11.25 2.93 15.96
C GLN A 406 -10.77 2.98 17.42
N MET A 407 -10.09 4.06 17.86
CA MET A 407 -9.80 4.28 19.29
C MET A 407 -11.10 4.36 20.11
N CYS A 408 -12.05 5.20 19.69
CA CYS A 408 -13.37 5.34 20.30
C CYS A 408 -14.21 4.04 20.21
N GLY A 409 -13.92 3.19 19.21
CA GLY A 409 -14.48 1.85 19.06
C GLY A 409 -14.13 0.90 20.20
N ARG A 410 -13.03 1.13 20.93
CA ARG A 410 -12.62 0.32 22.10
C ARG A 410 -13.35 0.69 23.40
N ALA A 411 -14.18 1.75 23.40
CA ALA A 411 -14.92 2.18 24.60
C ALA A 411 -16.21 1.37 24.82
N GLY A 412 -16.44 0.98 26.08
CA GLY A 412 -17.48 0.03 26.49
C GLY A 412 -17.09 -1.43 26.22
N ARG A 413 -17.29 -2.32 27.19
CA ARG A 413 -17.02 -3.76 27.06
C ARG A 413 -18.34 -4.54 27.12
N PRO A 414 -18.97 -4.93 25.99
CA PRO A 414 -20.07 -5.89 26.04
C PRO A 414 -19.56 -7.26 26.53
N PRO A 415 -20.25 -7.97 27.45
CA PRO A 415 -21.46 -7.62 28.21
C PRO A 415 -21.17 -7.09 29.63
N PHE A 416 -19.93 -6.67 29.93
CA PHE A 416 -19.44 -6.31 31.26
C PHE A 416 -19.71 -4.85 31.70
N ASP A 417 -20.05 -3.96 30.77
CA ASP A 417 -20.29 -2.54 31.03
C ASP A 417 -21.55 -2.05 30.31
N ASP A 418 -22.48 -1.42 31.02
CA ASP A 418 -23.73 -0.86 30.47
C ASP A 418 -23.50 0.45 29.70
N THR A 419 -22.43 1.16 30.06
CA THR A 419 -21.99 2.44 29.48
C THR A 419 -20.51 2.40 29.16
N GLY A 420 -20.10 3.09 28.09
CA GLY A 420 -18.70 3.42 27.82
C GLY A 420 -18.44 4.92 27.91
N MET A 421 -17.18 5.30 28.07
CA MET A 421 -16.75 6.70 28.13
C MET A 421 -15.64 6.96 27.10
N VAL A 422 -15.80 7.99 26.27
CA VAL A 422 -14.78 8.49 25.33
C VAL A 422 -14.40 9.92 25.70
N ILE A 423 -13.10 10.16 25.80
CA ILE A 423 -12.51 11.45 26.16
C ILE A 423 -11.43 11.78 25.12
N ILE A 424 -11.58 12.91 24.44
CA ILE A 424 -10.58 13.42 23.49
C ILE A 424 -9.97 14.70 24.05
N MET A 425 -8.64 14.72 24.21
CA MET A 425 -7.86 15.88 24.61
C MET A 425 -7.23 16.50 23.38
N THR A 426 -7.58 17.76 23.09
CA THR A 426 -7.23 18.42 21.82
C THR A 426 -6.95 19.91 22.01
N ARG A 427 -6.51 20.61 20.95
CA ARG A 427 -6.33 22.08 20.97
C ARG A 427 -7.71 22.74 21.08
N LYS A 428 -7.80 23.88 21.76
CA LYS A 428 -9.05 24.64 21.85
C LYS A 428 -9.63 25.01 20.47
N GLU A 429 -8.78 25.27 19.46
CA GLU A 429 -9.22 25.49 18.08
C GLU A 429 -9.96 24.29 17.46
N THR A 430 -9.49 23.06 17.67
CA THR A 430 -9.93 21.85 16.96
C THR A 430 -11.00 21.03 17.69
N VAL A 431 -11.53 21.51 18.82
CA VAL A 431 -12.64 20.86 19.57
C VAL A 431 -13.81 20.52 18.64
N HIS A 432 -14.31 21.52 17.90
CA HIS A 432 -15.46 21.39 17.01
C HIS A 432 -15.29 20.30 15.93
N LEU A 433 -14.07 20.09 15.43
CA LEU A 433 -13.76 19.06 14.45
C LEU A 433 -14.01 17.66 15.02
N TYR A 434 -13.55 17.44 16.26
CA TYR A 434 -13.70 16.15 16.93
C TYR A 434 -15.11 15.92 17.49
N GLU A 435 -15.84 16.97 17.85
CA GLU A 435 -17.27 16.87 18.16
C GLU A 435 -18.08 16.49 16.91
N ASN A 436 -17.82 17.13 15.76
CA ASN A 436 -18.48 16.80 14.49
C ASN A 436 -18.17 15.36 14.02
N LEU A 437 -16.92 14.92 14.13
CA LEU A 437 -16.50 13.55 13.82
C LEU A 437 -17.19 12.54 14.75
N LEU A 438 -17.22 12.80 16.05
CA LEU A 438 -17.84 11.92 17.05
C LEU A 438 -19.38 11.85 16.92
N ASN A 439 -20.00 12.88 16.35
CA ASN A 439 -21.45 12.92 16.10
C ASN A 439 -21.84 12.35 14.72
N GLY A 440 -20.88 11.97 13.87
CA GLY A 440 -21.15 11.45 12.53
C GLY A 440 -21.66 12.51 11.54
N CYS A 441 -21.33 13.78 11.78
CA CYS A 441 -21.78 14.92 10.97
C CYS A 441 -20.94 15.16 9.70
N GLU A 442 -19.83 14.44 9.52
CA GLU A 442 -18.87 14.68 8.44
C GLU A 442 -19.23 13.93 7.15
N VAL A 443 -19.47 14.69 6.08
CA VAL A 443 -19.80 14.17 4.74
C VAL A 443 -18.61 13.41 4.14
N VAL A 444 -18.89 12.25 3.55
CA VAL A 444 -17.87 11.46 2.84
C VAL A 444 -17.75 11.98 1.41
N GLU A 445 -16.61 12.56 1.05
CA GLU A 445 -16.29 12.97 -0.33
C GLU A 445 -15.45 11.91 -1.07
N SER A 446 -15.28 12.09 -2.39
CA SER A 446 -14.36 11.28 -3.19
C SER A 446 -12.97 11.91 -3.23
N GLN A 447 -11.93 11.06 -3.20
CA GLN A 447 -10.53 11.45 -3.41
C GLN A 447 -9.97 10.94 -4.76
N LEU A 448 -10.81 10.50 -5.69
CA LEU A 448 -10.37 9.92 -6.97
C LEU A 448 -9.80 10.95 -7.95
N LEU A 449 -10.37 12.16 -8.03
CA LEU A 449 -10.03 13.15 -9.05
C LEU A 449 -8.51 13.49 -9.14
N PRO A 450 -7.75 13.66 -8.03
CA PRO A 450 -6.31 13.93 -8.08
C PRO A 450 -5.43 12.80 -8.64
N CYS A 451 -5.92 11.55 -8.68
CA CYS A 451 -5.17 10.37 -9.15
C CYS A 451 -5.92 9.56 -10.24
N VAL A 452 -6.91 10.21 -10.87
CA VAL A 452 -7.70 9.61 -11.97
C VAL A 452 -6.80 9.22 -13.16
N THR A 453 -5.67 9.93 -13.35
CA THR A 453 -4.67 9.65 -14.39
C THR A 453 -4.07 8.24 -14.27
N GLU A 454 -3.60 7.85 -13.08
CA GLU A 454 -3.03 6.53 -12.81
C GLU A 454 -4.07 5.41 -12.89
N HIS A 455 -5.27 5.63 -12.36
CA HIS A 455 -6.33 4.62 -12.37
C HIS A 455 -6.92 4.43 -13.78
N LEU A 456 -7.14 5.49 -14.56
CA LEU A 456 -7.59 5.40 -15.95
C LEU A 456 -6.56 4.71 -16.85
N THR A 457 -5.26 5.00 -16.67
CA THR A 457 -4.20 4.26 -17.40
C THR A 457 -4.26 2.77 -17.10
N ALA A 458 -4.53 2.40 -15.84
CA ALA A 458 -4.63 1.01 -15.44
C ALA A 458 -5.82 0.29 -16.10
N GLU A 459 -6.97 0.96 -16.29
CA GLU A 459 -8.10 0.37 -17.04
C GLU A 459 -7.81 0.23 -18.55
N ILE A 460 -7.09 1.18 -19.15
CA ILE A 460 -6.68 1.11 -20.57
C ILE A 460 -5.62 0.01 -20.79
N VAL A 461 -4.74 -0.22 -19.82
CA VAL A 461 -3.79 -1.35 -19.82
C VAL A 461 -4.51 -2.70 -19.65
N GLN A 462 -5.58 -2.73 -18.85
CA GLN A 462 -6.43 -3.91 -18.65
C GLN A 462 -7.41 -4.18 -19.81
N LEU A 463 -7.59 -3.23 -20.73
CA LEU A 463 -8.62 -3.22 -21.79
C LEU A 463 -10.07 -3.14 -21.26
N THR A 464 -10.28 -2.84 -19.98
CA THR A 464 -11.60 -2.48 -19.44
C THR A 464 -12.13 -1.21 -20.11
N VAL A 465 -11.23 -0.27 -20.40
CA VAL A 465 -11.48 0.95 -21.19
C VAL A 465 -10.74 0.83 -22.52
N SER A 466 -11.48 0.76 -23.62
CA SER A 466 -10.93 0.66 -25.00
C SER A 466 -11.03 1.96 -25.82
N ASP A 467 -11.77 2.94 -25.31
CA ASP A 467 -12.30 4.08 -26.06
C ASP A 467 -12.75 5.19 -25.08
N ILE A 468 -12.93 6.42 -25.57
CA ILE A 468 -13.32 7.55 -24.72
C ILE A 468 -14.71 7.38 -24.07
N THR A 469 -15.64 6.67 -24.72
CA THR A 469 -16.99 6.43 -24.21
C THR A 469 -16.97 5.54 -22.97
N LYS A 470 -16.18 4.46 -22.96
CA LYS A 470 -15.94 3.64 -21.76
C LYS A 470 -15.12 4.34 -20.70
N ALA A 471 -14.22 5.26 -21.06
CA ALA A 471 -13.54 6.10 -20.06
C ALA A 471 -14.55 6.98 -19.29
N ILE A 472 -15.52 7.55 -20.02
CA ILE A 472 -16.64 8.30 -19.44
C ILE A 472 -17.57 7.38 -18.64
N GLU A 473 -17.89 6.17 -19.12
CA GLU A 473 -18.72 5.20 -18.37
C GLU A 473 -18.05 4.74 -17.07
N TRP A 474 -16.74 4.50 -17.09
CA TRP A 474 -15.96 4.18 -15.89
C TRP A 474 -16.02 5.33 -14.87
N MET A 475 -15.88 6.57 -15.31
CA MET A 475 -16.12 7.74 -14.45
C MET A 475 -17.57 7.80 -13.95
N LYS A 476 -18.58 7.47 -14.76
CA LYS A 476 -19.98 7.34 -14.29
C LYS A 476 -20.21 6.18 -13.31
N CYS A 477 -19.28 5.22 -13.22
CA CYS A 477 -19.33 4.15 -12.22
C CYS A 477 -18.71 4.55 -10.87
N SER A 478 -18.04 5.69 -10.77
CA SER A 478 -17.32 6.14 -9.58
C SER A 478 -18.22 6.85 -8.55
N TYR A 479 -17.67 7.11 -7.37
CA TYR A 479 -18.32 7.88 -6.30
C TYR A 479 -18.16 9.39 -6.55
N LEU A 480 -17.05 9.79 -7.18
CA LEU A 480 -16.80 11.13 -7.72
C LEU A 480 -17.97 11.62 -8.58
N TYR A 481 -18.52 10.78 -9.48
CA TYR A 481 -19.66 11.17 -10.31
C TYR A 481 -20.92 11.51 -9.49
N VAL A 482 -21.23 10.74 -8.44
CA VAL A 482 -22.31 11.05 -7.51
C VAL A 482 -22.00 12.34 -6.75
N ARG A 483 -20.79 12.45 -6.16
CA ARG A 483 -20.42 13.61 -5.35
C ARG A 483 -20.28 14.92 -6.13
N MET A 484 -19.86 14.90 -7.39
CA MET A 484 -19.87 16.07 -8.29
C MET A 484 -21.29 16.60 -8.53
N LYS A 485 -22.32 15.73 -8.56
CA LYS A 485 -23.73 16.16 -8.66
C LYS A 485 -24.27 16.73 -7.35
N LYS A 486 -23.86 16.15 -6.21
CA LYS A 486 -24.39 16.48 -4.86
C LYS A 486 -23.69 17.68 -4.23
N ASN A 487 -22.39 17.87 -4.47
CA ASN A 487 -21.56 18.96 -3.95
C ASN A 487 -20.56 19.45 -5.03
N PRO A 488 -21.04 20.11 -6.11
CA PRO A 488 -20.19 20.54 -7.22
C PRO A 488 -19.03 21.48 -6.79
N GLU A 489 -19.24 22.30 -5.76
CA GLU A 489 -18.25 23.30 -5.31
C GLU A 489 -16.95 22.67 -4.80
N ASN A 490 -17.02 21.49 -4.18
CA ASN A 490 -15.85 20.74 -3.72
C ASN A 490 -14.97 20.22 -4.87
N TYR A 491 -15.52 20.13 -6.08
CA TYR A 491 -14.83 19.67 -7.30
C TYR A 491 -14.63 20.83 -8.30
N ALA A 492 -14.54 22.06 -7.80
CA ALA A 492 -14.36 23.31 -8.55
C ALA A 492 -15.49 23.67 -9.54
N VAL A 493 -16.65 23.02 -9.46
CA VAL A 493 -17.83 23.32 -10.29
C VAL A 493 -18.74 24.32 -9.56
N LYS A 494 -19.25 25.33 -10.27
CA LYS A 494 -20.10 26.36 -9.66
C LYS A 494 -21.43 25.79 -9.15
N LYS A 495 -21.86 26.22 -7.96
CA LYS A 495 -23.20 25.93 -7.41
C LYS A 495 -24.31 26.34 -8.39
N GLY A 496 -25.40 25.58 -8.43
CA GLY A 496 -26.54 25.87 -9.32
C GLY A 496 -26.31 25.54 -10.80
N THR A 497 -25.16 24.95 -11.16
CA THR A 497 -24.93 24.37 -12.49
C THR A 497 -25.90 23.19 -12.72
N SER A 498 -26.56 23.13 -13.88
CA SER A 498 -27.48 22.03 -14.21
C SER A 498 -26.75 20.69 -14.33
N ILE A 499 -27.46 19.59 -14.08
CA ILE A 499 -26.86 18.24 -14.06
C ILE A 499 -26.14 17.92 -15.36
N ASP A 500 -26.70 18.29 -16.50
CA ASP A 500 -26.14 18.06 -17.85
C ASP A 500 -24.80 18.81 -18.03
N ARG A 501 -24.67 20.01 -17.45
CA ARG A 501 -23.41 20.76 -17.45
C ARG A 501 -22.38 20.17 -16.48
N ILE A 502 -22.81 19.55 -15.38
CA ILE A 502 -21.92 18.78 -14.49
C ILE A 502 -21.40 17.52 -15.23
N GLU A 503 -22.27 16.82 -15.97
CA GLU A 503 -21.86 15.68 -16.78
C GLU A 503 -20.91 16.09 -17.92
N GLY A 504 -21.24 17.17 -18.64
CA GLY A 504 -20.36 17.74 -19.67
C GLY A 504 -18.99 18.14 -19.11
N HIS A 505 -18.93 18.76 -17.92
CA HIS A 505 -17.66 19.08 -17.28
C HIS A 505 -16.86 17.83 -16.89
N MET A 506 -17.51 16.78 -16.40
CA MET A 506 -16.85 15.50 -16.13
C MET A 506 -16.32 14.84 -17.41
N GLN A 507 -17.05 14.94 -18.53
CA GLN A 507 -16.58 14.50 -19.84
C GLN A 507 -15.36 15.31 -20.30
N GLU A 508 -15.35 16.63 -20.10
CA GLU A 508 -14.18 17.48 -20.40
C GLU A 508 -12.96 17.10 -19.56
N ILE A 509 -13.12 16.81 -18.27
CA ILE A 509 -12.05 16.27 -17.41
C ILE A 509 -11.54 14.94 -17.97
N CYS A 510 -12.43 14.03 -18.36
CA CYS A 510 -12.06 12.72 -18.93
C CYS A 510 -11.23 12.88 -20.21
N VAL A 511 -11.66 13.72 -21.15
CA VAL A 511 -10.96 14.01 -22.40
C VAL A 511 -9.61 14.69 -22.13
N GLN A 512 -9.55 15.66 -21.22
CA GLN A 512 -8.28 16.28 -20.80
C GLN A 512 -7.29 15.26 -20.25
N LYS A 513 -7.76 14.30 -19.44
CA LYS A 513 -6.91 13.26 -18.82
C LYS A 513 -6.43 12.21 -19.82
N VAL A 514 -7.27 11.82 -20.79
CA VAL A 514 -6.85 10.98 -21.92
C VAL A 514 -5.80 11.69 -22.78
N ASN A 515 -5.98 12.98 -23.06
CA ASN A 515 -5.02 13.77 -23.83
C ASN A 515 -3.69 13.97 -23.08
N GLU A 516 -3.71 14.19 -21.76
CA GLU A 516 -2.51 14.25 -20.91
C GLU A 516 -1.71 12.93 -20.95
N LEU A 517 -2.40 11.78 -20.91
CA LEU A 517 -1.78 10.46 -21.01
C LEU A 517 -1.20 10.18 -22.41
N SER A 518 -1.85 10.66 -23.47
CA SER A 518 -1.38 10.56 -24.86
C SER A 518 -0.13 11.43 -25.09
N GLN A 519 -0.18 12.69 -24.66
CA GLN A 519 0.95 13.64 -24.74
C GLN A 519 2.20 13.12 -24.04
N HIS A 520 2.03 12.40 -22.92
CA HIS A 520 3.12 11.77 -22.18
C HIS A 520 3.46 10.33 -22.61
N GLN A 521 2.92 9.83 -23.74
CA GLN A 521 3.20 8.50 -24.31
C GLN A 521 2.90 7.31 -23.36
N MET A 522 1.95 7.46 -22.44
CA MET A 522 1.43 6.34 -21.64
C MET A 522 0.43 5.52 -22.43
N ILE A 523 -0.36 6.19 -23.27
CA ILE A 523 -1.33 5.61 -24.20
C ILE A 523 -1.15 6.25 -25.58
N TRP A 524 -1.78 5.65 -26.58
CA TRP A 524 -2.03 6.22 -27.90
C TRP A 524 -3.55 6.34 -28.09
N THR A 525 -3.97 7.38 -28.80
CA THR A 525 -5.34 7.61 -29.25
C THR A 525 -5.32 8.16 -30.68
N ASP A 526 -6.39 7.90 -31.42
CA ASP A 526 -6.76 8.63 -32.63
C ASP A 526 -7.31 10.03 -32.31
N GLU A 527 -7.53 10.87 -33.33
CA GLU A 527 -7.96 12.27 -33.18
C GLU A 527 -9.37 12.44 -32.62
N ASP A 528 -10.31 11.53 -32.94
CA ASP A 528 -11.70 11.57 -32.47
C ASP A 528 -11.91 10.78 -31.16
N GLY A 529 -10.93 9.96 -30.73
CA GLY A 529 -10.92 9.26 -29.44
C GLY A 529 -11.57 7.86 -29.42
N PHE A 530 -11.81 7.26 -30.58
CA PHE A 530 -12.48 5.96 -30.72
C PHE A 530 -11.64 4.77 -30.23
N LEU A 531 -10.32 4.89 -30.12
CA LEU A 531 -9.44 3.74 -29.89
C LEU A 531 -8.23 4.05 -28.99
N LEU A 532 -8.40 3.81 -27.69
CA LEU A 532 -7.36 3.95 -26.68
C LEU A 532 -6.50 2.69 -26.60
N LYS A 533 -5.20 2.82 -26.90
CA LYS A 533 -4.22 1.73 -26.85
C LYS A 533 -3.15 2.02 -25.80
N SER A 534 -2.90 1.09 -24.88
CA SER A 534 -1.80 1.21 -23.93
C SER A 534 -0.43 1.11 -24.62
N LEU A 535 0.42 2.11 -24.39
CA LEU A 535 1.83 2.07 -24.78
C LEU A 535 2.66 1.48 -23.64
N ASP A 536 3.83 0.94 -23.96
CA ASP A 536 4.68 0.25 -22.98
C ASP A 536 5.04 1.08 -21.74
N PRO A 537 5.24 2.42 -21.81
CA PRO A 537 5.39 3.22 -20.60
C PRO A 537 4.18 3.16 -19.66
N GLY A 538 2.95 3.22 -20.18
CA GLY A 538 1.72 3.10 -19.38
C GLY A 538 1.51 1.68 -18.82
N LYS A 539 1.87 0.65 -19.60
CA LYS A 539 1.89 -0.76 -19.14
C LYS A 539 2.87 -0.94 -17.98
N LEU A 540 4.07 -0.36 -18.08
CA LEU A 540 5.11 -0.44 -17.05
C LEU A 540 4.72 0.33 -15.78
N MET A 541 4.23 1.57 -15.91
CA MET A 541 3.69 2.36 -14.80
C MET A 541 2.59 1.59 -14.04
N THR A 542 1.70 0.94 -14.77
CA THR A 542 0.62 0.10 -14.21
C THR A 542 1.17 -1.16 -13.52
N LYS A 543 2.05 -1.91 -14.18
CA LYS A 543 2.68 -3.15 -13.68
C LYS A 543 3.48 -2.92 -12.40
N TYR A 544 4.20 -1.81 -12.31
CA TYR A 544 5.03 -1.46 -11.14
C TYR A 544 4.29 -0.57 -10.12
N TYR A 545 3.02 -0.24 -10.38
CA TYR A 545 2.15 0.60 -9.53
C TYR A 545 2.85 1.92 -9.15
N LEU A 546 3.41 2.60 -10.16
CA LEU A 546 4.09 3.89 -10.02
C LEU A 546 3.12 5.05 -10.28
N LYS A 547 3.44 6.21 -9.70
CA LYS A 547 2.78 7.49 -9.99
C LYS A 547 3.18 8.04 -11.36
N PHE A 548 2.30 8.85 -11.93
CA PHE A 548 2.44 9.41 -13.27
C PHE A 548 3.71 10.25 -13.44
N ASP A 549 4.00 11.19 -12.53
CA ASP A 549 5.18 12.05 -12.62
C ASP A 549 6.51 11.31 -12.41
N THR A 550 6.51 10.23 -11.62
CA THR A 550 7.68 9.35 -11.50
C THR A 550 7.97 8.66 -12.82
N MET A 551 6.93 8.21 -13.54
CA MET A 551 7.12 7.66 -14.87
C MET A 551 7.57 8.72 -15.89
N LYS A 552 7.08 9.98 -15.80
CA LYS A 552 7.63 11.09 -16.61
C LYS A 552 9.13 11.28 -16.38
N HIS A 553 9.61 11.20 -15.15
CA HIS A 553 11.05 11.28 -14.84
C HIS A 553 11.85 10.10 -15.40
N ILE A 554 11.33 8.87 -15.35
CA ILE A 554 11.94 7.69 -16.00
C ILE A 554 12.02 7.89 -17.52
N MET A 555 11.03 8.53 -18.14
CA MET A 555 10.99 8.74 -19.59
C MET A 555 11.90 9.89 -20.07
N GLN A 556 12.28 10.79 -19.18
CA GLN A 556 13.13 11.97 -19.45
C GLN A 556 14.64 11.71 -19.28
N THR A 557 15.06 10.46 -19.08
CA THR A 557 16.46 10.06 -18.85
C THR A 557 17.39 10.34 -20.03
N PRO A 558 18.67 10.67 -19.80
CA PRO A 558 19.69 10.74 -20.85
C PRO A 558 19.97 9.37 -21.48
N VAL A 559 20.54 9.36 -22.69
CA VAL A 559 20.91 8.11 -23.40
C VAL A 559 22.01 7.35 -22.67
N ASN A 560 23.06 8.05 -22.21
CA ASN A 560 24.15 7.48 -21.41
C ASN A 560 23.76 7.45 -19.92
N PHE A 561 22.78 6.62 -19.58
CA PHE A 561 22.22 6.52 -18.24
C PHE A 561 23.12 5.75 -17.26
N THR A 562 23.40 6.35 -16.10
CA THR A 562 24.29 5.81 -15.06
C THR A 562 23.53 5.31 -13.83
N ILE A 563 24.24 4.64 -12.90
CA ILE A 563 23.70 4.29 -11.57
C ILE A 563 23.39 5.54 -10.74
N GLU A 564 24.12 6.64 -10.92
CA GLU A 564 23.90 7.91 -10.23
C GLU A 564 22.64 8.63 -10.73
N ASP A 565 22.38 8.61 -12.04
CA ASP A 565 21.10 9.08 -12.62
C ASP A 565 19.90 8.31 -12.04
N ALA A 566 20.06 6.99 -11.85
CA ALA A 566 19.03 6.14 -11.26
C ALA A 566 18.75 6.50 -9.79
N LEU A 567 19.78 6.75 -8.99
CA LEU A 567 19.64 7.29 -7.64
C LEU A 567 18.92 8.65 -7.65
N HIS A 568 19.29 9.57 -8.56
CA HIS A 568 18.64 10.88 -8.65
C HIS A 568 17.16 10.82 -9.03
N ILE A 569 16.73 9.83 -9.81
CA ILE A 569 15.31 9.61 -10.10
C ILE A 569 14.58 9.02 -8.88
N ILE A 570 15.18 8.09 -8.12
CA ILE A 570 14.62 7.65 -6.83
C ILE A 570 14.44 8.86 -5.90
N CYS A 571 15.44 9.74 -5.79
CA CYS A 571 15.36 10.93 -4.93
C CYS A 571 14.21 11.88 -5.27
N ARG A 572 13.80 11.94 -6.55
CA ARG A 572 12.68 12.76 -7.03
C ARG A 572 11.34 12.02 -7.05
N ALA A 573 11.34 10.71 -6.84
CA ALA A 573 10.15 9.87 -6.99
C ALA A 573 9.03 10.23 -6.01
N GLU A 574 7.80 10.24 -6.51
CA GLU A 574 6.63 10.71 -5.79
C GLU A 574 6.03 9.64 -4.85
N GLU A 575 6.47 8.38 -4.97
CA GLU A 575 6.24 7.30 -4.01
C GLU A 575 6.84 7.61 -2.62
N ILE A 576 7.92 8.40 -2.59
CA ILE A 576 8.66 8.75 -1.37
C ILE A 576 8.73 10.26 -1.09
N ALA A 577 7.86 11.05 -1.73
CA ALA A 577 7.71 12.49 -1.45
C ALA A 577 7.30 12.82 0.00
N TRP A 578 6.80 11.84 0.74
CA TRP A 578 6.57 11.95 2.17
C TRP A 578 7.87 11.97 3.00
N ILE A 579 9.02 11.53 2.49
CA ILE A 579 10.29 11.60 3.22
C ILE A 579 10.76 13.05 3.27
N GLN A 580 10.82 13.61 4.47
CA GLN A 580 11.23 15.00 4.69
C GLN A 580 12.53 15.11 5.50
N LEU A 581 13.26 16.21 5.32
CA LEU A 581 14.53 16.47 6.00
C LEU A 581 14.34 17.14 7.36
N ARG A 582 14.59 16.40 8.45
CA ARG A 582 14.29 16.84 9.82
C ARG A 582 15.48 17.61 10.41
N ARG A 583 15.22 18.62 11.27
CA ARG A 583 16.26 19.56 11.76
C ARG A 583 17.39 18.87 12.55
N ASN A 584 17.04 17.87 13.36
CA ASN A 584 17.95 17.06 14.18
C ASN A 584 18.88 16.16 13.36
N GLU A 585 18.48 15.77 12.15
CA GLU A 585 19.22 14.82 11.31
C GLU A 585 20.35 15.48 10.52
N LYS A 586 20.25 16.80 10.26
CA LYS A 586 21.17 17.52 9.37
C LYS A 586 22.63 17.35 9.76
N LYS A 587 22.99 17.28 11.05
CA LYS A 587 24.38 17.05 11.47
C LYS A 587 24.88 15.68 10.98
N LEU A 588 24.15 14.61 11.30
CA LEU A 588 24.50 13.25 10.92
C LEU A 588 24.57 13.09 9.39
N LEU A 589 23.63 13.65 8.65
CA LEU A 589 23.63 13.63 7.18
C LEU A 589 24.81 14.42 6.58
N ASN A 590 25.24 15.53 7.20
CA ASN A 590 26.45 16.25 6.79
C ASN A 590 27.72 15.44 7.10
N ASP A 591 27.79 14.80 8.26
CA ASP A 591 28.93 13.99 8.69
C ASP A 591 29.08 12.75 7.77
N ILE A 592 27.97 12.12 7.38
CA ILE A 592 27.92 11.03 6.39
C ILE A 592 28.34 11.54 5.00
N ASN A 593 27.77 12.63 4.47
CA ASN A 593 28.15 13.16 3.15
C ASN A 593 29.58 13.73 3.09
N THR A 594 30.16 14.10 4.24
CA THR A 594 31.59 14.47 4.34
C THR A 594 32.47 13.25 4.09
N ASP A 595 32.03 12.06 4.49
CA ASP A 595 32.62 10.75 4.21
C ASP A 595 34.14 10.69 4.41
N LYS A 596 34.56 10.82 5.67
CA LYS A 596 35.98 10.81 6.06
C LYS A 596 36.66 9.47 5.80
N ASP A 597 35.88 8.38 5.83
CA ASP A 597 36.36 7.01 5.74
C ASP A 597 36.34 6.46 4.30
N GLY A 598 35.77 7.22 3.35
CA GLY A 598 35.67 6.82 1.93
C GLY A 598 34.68 5.69 1.67
N ARG A 599 33.58 5.62 2.44
CA ARG A 599 32.59 4.53 2.40
C ARG A 599 31.50 4.71 1.35
N LEU A 600 31.20 5.94 0.90
CA LEU A 600 30.12 6.19 -0.07
C LEU A 600 30.64 6.19 -1.51
N ARG A 601 29.89 5.56 -2.42
CA ARG A 601 30.18 5.51 -3.86
C ARG A 601 29.94 6.86 -4.53
N PHE A 602 28.88 7.57 -4.12
CA PHE A 602 28.51 8.89 -4.61
C PHE A 602 28.25 9.86 -3.44
N HIS A 603 28.52 11.16 -3.65
CA HIS A 603 28.37 12.22 -2.65
C HIS A 603 27.54 13.38 -3.23
N ILE A 604 26.69 14.03 -2.43
CA ILE A 604 26.07 15.28 -2.84
C ILE A 604 27.15 16.36 -2.97
N LEU A 605 27.24 16.98 -4.15
CA LEU A 605 28.18 18.05 -4.46
C LEU A 605 27.54 19.45 -4.34
N ASP A 606 28.38 20.47 -4.22
CA ASP A 606 28.02 21.89 -4.35
C ASP A 606 28.20 22.39 -5.79
N ASP A 607 27.81 23.65 -6.05
CA ASP A 607 27.90 24.30 -7.37
C ASP A 607 29.34 24.43 -7.91
N LYS A 608 30.34 24.01 -7.14
CA LYS A 608 31.78 24.01 -7.46
C LYS A 608 32.36 22.60 -7.54
N GLY A 609 31.50 21.58 -7.56
CA GLY A 609 31.88 20.16 -7.67
C GLY A 609 32.52 19.57 -6.41
N LYS A 610 32.36 20.19 -5.24
CA LYS A 610 32.96 19.72 -3.97
C LYS A 610 31.89 19.12 -3.06
N ARG A 611 32.25 18.14 -2.22
CA ARG A 611 31.31 17.50 -1.25
C ARG A 611 30.57 18.58 -0.43
N LYS A 612 29.24 18.63 -0.58
CA LYS A 612 28.38 19.65 0.01
C LYS A 612 28.34 19.51 1.53
N LYS A 613 28.83 20.54 2.23
CA LYS A 613 28.94 20.57 3.71
C LYS A 613 27.61 20.66 4.47
N ARG A 614 26.51 20.94 3.77
CA ARG A 614 25.19 21.18 4.39
C ARG A 614 24.07 20.60 3.53
N ILE A 615 23.45 19.53 4.01
CA ILE A 615 22.25 18.92 3.43
C ILE A 615 21.03 19.82 3.72
N GLN A 616 20.31 20.17 2.66
CA GLN A 616 19.32 21.23 2.60
C GLN A 616 17.94 20.72 2.14
N THR A 617 17.86 19.76 1.21
CA THR A 617 16.60 19.30 0.59
C THR A 617 16.22 17.84 0.95
N ARG A 618 15.02 17.38 0.55
CA ARG A 618 14.61 15.96 0.72
C ARG A 618 15.41 15.02 -0.18
N GLU A 619 15.70 15.46 -1.41
CA GLU A 619 16.34 14.69 -2.46
C GLU A 619 17.79 14.37 -2.06
N GLU A 620 18.48 15.34 -1.47
CA GLU A 620 19.81 15.19 -0.90
C GLU A 620 19.83 14.22 0.30
N LYS A 621 18.82 14.29 1.18
CA LYS A 621 18.65 13.33 2.28
C LYS A 621 18.48 11.91 1.74
N ILE A 622 17.60 11.72 0.76
CA ILE A 622 17.33 10.40 0.15
C ILE A 622 18.59 9.85 -0.50
N PHE A 623 19.35 10.69 -1.23
CA PHE A 623 20.59 10.29 -1.91
C PHE A 623 21.67 9.81 -0.93
N VAL A 624 21.89 10.57 0.15
CA VAL A 624 22.86 10.24 1.20
C VAL A 624 22.45 8.96 1.95
N LEU A 625 21.16 8.81 2.28
CA LEU A 625 20.65 7.60 2.95
C LEU A 625 20.69 6.36 2.04
N ALA A 626 20.45 6.50 0.74
CA ALA A 626 20.60 5.42 -0.23
C ALA A 626 22.07 4.95 -0.29
N ASN A 627 23.01 5.87 -0.48
CA ASN A 627 24.44 5.55 -0.52
C ASN A 627 24.93 4.89 0.78
N ASP A 628 24.57 5.44 1.95
CA ASP A 628 24.96 4.91 3.27
C ASP A 628 24.35 3.51 3.53
N CYS A 629 23.10 3.27 3.11
CA CYS A 629 22.48 1.94 3.20
C CYS A 629 23.17 0.90 2.30
N LEU A 630 23.58 1.31 1.08
CA LEU A 630 24.24 0.44 0.10
C LEU A 630 25.70 0.09 0.44
N THR A 631 26.35 0.80 1.39
CA THR A 631 27.59 0.31 2.01
C THR A 631 27.42 -1.07 2.66
N GLY A 632 26.18 -1.41 3.00
CA GLY A 632 25.79 -2.61 3.72
C GLY A 632 25.97 -2.54 5.23
N ASP A 633 26.62 -1.48 5.74
CA ASP A 633 26.90 -1.21 7.16
C ASP A 633 26.56 0.27 7.47
N PRO A 634 25.28 0.66 7.41
CA PRO A 634 24.86 2.05 7.48
C PRO A 634 25.30 2.73 8.78
N SER A 635 25.80 3.95 8.65
CA SER A 635 26.23 4.84 9.76
C SER A 635 25.07 5.22 10.70
N VAL A 636 23.83 4.94 10.29
CA VAL A 636 22.62 5.40 10.94
C VAL A 636 21.99 4.28 11.76
N HIS A 637 21.93 4.51 13.08
CA HIS A 637 21.25 3.60 14.02
C HIS A 637 19.97 4.23 14.63
N ASP A 638 19.61 5.44 14.22
CA ASP A 638 18.33 6.03 14.60
C ASP A 638 17.17 5.31 13.89
N LEU A 639 16.13 4.98 14.66
CA LEU A 639 14.98 4.22 14.18
C LEU A 639 14.20 4.96 13.08
N SER A 640 14.08 6.28 13.11
CA SER A 640 13.31 7.04 12.10
C SER A 640 14.04 7.12 10.76
N LEU A 641 15.34 7.40 10.76
CA LEU A 641 16.15 7.35 9.55
C LEU A 641 16.32 5.92 9.01
N SER A 642 16.34 4.90 9.88
CA SER A 642 16.30 3.49 9.46
C SER A 642 14.96 3.13 8.78
N GLN A 643 13.84 3.70 9.23
CA GLN A 643 12.55 3.57 8.55
C GLN A 643 12.57 4.26 7.17
N ASP A 644 13.18 5.44 7.06
CA ASP A 644 13.37 6.14 5.78
C ASP A 644 14.22 5.27 4.82
N MET A 645 15.40 4.79 5.24
CA MET A 645 16.28 3.91 4.45
C MET A 645 15.55 2.66 3.92
N ASN A 646 14.82 1.95 4.78
CA ASN A 646 14.06 0.76 4.38
C ASN A 646 13.00 1.08 3.33
N SER A 647 12.38 2.25 3.43
CA SER A 647 11.35 2.73 2.50
C SER A 647 11.94 3.18 1.16
N ILE A 648 13.12 3.80 1.18
CA ILE A 648 13.93 4.13 -0.01
C ILE A 648 14.33 2.85 -0.74
N CYS A 649 14.80 1.83 -0.02
CA CYS A 649 15.20 0.55 -0.63
C CYS A 649 14.01 -0.19 -1.26
N SER A 650 12.88 -0.27 -0.55
CA SER A 650 11.67 -0.98 -1.01
C SER A 650 11.06 -0.30 -2.25
N ASN A 651 10.77 1.00 -2.18
CA ASN A 651 10.20 1.74 -3.31
C ASN A 651 11.22 1.89 -4.45
N GLY A 652 12.49 2.15 -4.13
CA GLY A 652 13.58 2.26 -5.11
C GLY A 652 13.78 0.98 -5.91
N SER A 653 13.77 -0.20 -5.25
CA SER A 653 13.84 -1.49 -5.95
C SER A 653 12.70 -1.67 -6.96
N ARG A 654 11.49 -1.20 -6.63
CA ARG A 654 10.31 -1.25 -7.52
C ARG A 654 10.42 -0.28 -8.69
N ILE A 655 10.82 0.97 -8.41
CA ILE A 655 11.07 2.02 -9.41
C ILE A 655 12.15 1.56 -10.40
N VAL A 656 13.30 1.08 -9.91
CA VAL A 656 14.42 0.69 -10.77
C VAL A 656 14.13 -0.61 -11.55
N LYS A 657 13.32 -1.53 -11.04
CA LYS A 657 12.80 -2.67 -11.85
C LYS A 657 11.93 -2.17 -13.03
N CYS A 658 11.15 -1.10 -12.84
CA CYS A 658 10.45 -0.43 -13.95
C CYS A 658 11.42 0.23 -14.95
N MET A 659 12.49 0.87 -14.45
CA MET A 659 13.54 1.48 -15.29
C MET A 659 14.25 0.43 -16.14
N LYS A 660 14.59 -0.75 -15.58
CA LYS A 660 15.16 -1.89 -16.32
C LYS A 660 14.32 -2.22 -17.54
N GLU A 661 13.03 -2.52 -17.34
CA GLU A 661 12.14 -2.92 -18.44
C GLU A 661 11.87 -1.79 -19.43
N TYR A 662 11.82 -0.53 -18.97
CA TYR A 662 11.74 0.63 -19.87
C TYR A 662 12.98 0.77 -20.77
N PHE A 663 14.18 0.57 -20.22
CA PHE A 663 15.41 0.60 -21.02
C PHE A 663 15.56 -0.62 -21.94
N ILE A 664 15.08 -1.80 -21.54
CA ILE A 664 14.95 -2.96 -22.44
C ILE A 664 14.04 -2.63 -23.63
N TYR A 665 12.85 -2.06 -23.37
CA TYR A 665 11.93 -1.59 -24.41
C TYR A 665 12.56 -0.53 -25.33
N LYS A 666 13.29 0.45 -24.76
CA LYS A 666 14.06 1.46 -25.52
C LYS A 666 15.38 0.94 -26.11
N LYS A 667 15.68 -0.36 -25.97
CA LYS A 667 16.93 -1.02 -26.39
C LYS A 667 18.23 -0.34 -25.89
N ASN A 668 18.19 0.30 -24.72
CA ASN A 668 19.34 0.99 -24.12
C ASN A 668 20.11 0.03 -23.20
N TYR A 669 21.29 -0.42 -23.66
CA TYR A 669 22.07 -1.48 -23.02
C TYR A 669 22.61 -1.06 -21.64
N LYS A 670 23.30 0.09 -21.55
CA LYS A 670 23.82 0.64 -20.28
C LYS A 670 22.68 0.99 -19.33
N GLY A 671 21.56 1.49 -19.85
CA GLY A 671 20.34 1.77 -19.08
C GLY A 671 19.77 0.54 -18.39
N ALA A 672 19.60 -0.56 -19.15
CA ALA A 672 19.12 -1.83 -18.62
C ALA A 672 20.10 -2.46 -17.62
N LEU A 673 21.40 -2.49 -17.94
CA LEU A 673 22.46 -3.03 -17.08
C LEU A 673 22.53 -2.27 -15.74
N ASN A 674 22.69 -0.94 -15.78
CA ASN A 674 22.83 -0.10 -14.58
C ASN A 674 21.58 -0.14 -13.69
N SER A 675 20.38 -0.20 -14.30
CA SER A 675 19.13 -0.40 -13.57
C SER A 675 19.10 -1.78 -12.90
N THR A 676 19.48 -2.85 -13.61
CA THR A 676 19.44 -4.21 -13.05
C THR A 676 20.41 -4.35 -11.86
N LEU A 677 21.60 -3.74 -11.95
CA LEU A 677 22.56 -3.72 -10.85
C LEU A 677 22.00 -2.97 -9.64
N LEU A 678 21.54 -1.73 -9.80
CA LEU A 678 21.00 -0.96 -8.68
C LEU A 678 19.74 -1.59 -8.07
N ALA A 679 18.88 -2.24 -8.87
CA ALA A 679 17.71 -2.96 -8.37
C ALA A 679 18.08 -4.11 -7.42
N LYS A 680 19.17 -4.84 -7.72
CA LYS A 680 19.73 -5.84 -6.78
C LYS A 680 20.36 -5.18 -5.56
N SER A 681 21.13 -4.12 -5.77
CA SER A 681 21.82 -3.44 -4.67
C SER A 681 20.84 -2.92 -3.62
N LEU A 682 19.71 -2.34 -4.04
CA LEU A 682 18.66 -1.87 -3.14
C LEU A 682 17.91 -3.03 -2.44
N TYR A 683 17.73 -4.17 -3.11
CA TYR A 683 17.10 -5.37 -2.53
C TYR A 683 17.99 -5.99 -1.44
N GLN A 684 19.27 -6.21 -1.74
CA GLN A 684 20.27 -6.79 -0.83
C GLN A 684 20.84 -5.80 0.19
N LYS A 685 20.58 -4.49 0.00
CA LYS A 685 21.15 -3.37 0.75
C LYS A 685 22.68 -3.47 0.80
N LEU A 686 23.29 -3.56 -0.39
CA LEU A 686 24.70 -3.81 -0.61
C LEU A 686 25.10 -3.39 -2.03
N TRP A 687 26.23 -2.74 -2.23
CA TRP A 687 26.71 -2.40 -3.58
C TRP A 687 27.08 -3.63 -4.43
N ASP A 688 26.95 -3.50 -5.76
CA ASP A 688 27.26 -4.52 -6.76
C ASP A 688 28.75 -4.91 -6.82
N ASP A 689 29.63 -4.05 -6.33
CA ASP A 689 31.09 -4.24 -6.21
C ASP A 689 31.54 -4.52 -4.76
N SER A 690 30.61 -4.82 -3.83
CA SER A 690 30.95 -5.02 -2.42
C SER A 690 31.68 -6.36 -2.15
N PRO A 691 32.77 -6.36 -1.36
CA PRO A 691 33.48 -7.59 -0.98
C PRO A 691 32.70 -8.47 0.03
N TYR A 692 31.61 -7.98 0.61
CA TYR A 692 30.86 -8.66 1.67
C TYR A 692 29.67 -9.48 1.13
N LEU A 693 29.84 -10.13 -0.01
CA LEU A 693 28.80 -10.87 -0.75
C LEU A 693 27.97 -11.84 0.11
N LEU A 694 28.60 -12.47 1.11
CA LEU A 694 27.96 -13.44 1.99
C LEU A 694 26.88 -12.85 2.92
N LYS A 695 26.83 -11.51 3.10
CA LYS A 695 25.75 -10.80 3.81
C LYS A 695 24.35 -11.10 3.22
N GLN A 696 24.29 -11.55 1.96
CA GLN A 696 23.06 -11.91 1.27
C GLN A 696 22.40 -13.21 1.79
N LEU A 697 23.12 -14.03 2.57
CA LEU A 697 22.60 -15.29 3.12
C LEU A 697 21.89 -15.07 4.47
N PRO A 698 20.77 -15.78 4.72
CA PRO A 698 20.07 -15.69 6.00
C PRO A 698 21.00 -16.06 7.17
N GLY A 699 20.98 -15.25 8.23
CA GLY A 699 21.84 -15.43 9.41
C GLY A 699 23.21 -14.74 9.34
N ILE A 700 23.68 -14.30 8.16
CA ILE A 700 24.95 -13.57 8.02
C ILE A 700 24.74 -12.05 8.13
N GLY A 701 24.96 -11.51 9.32
CA GLY A 701 25.09 -10.05 9.52
C GLY A 701 26.43 -9.52 9.01
N MET A 702 26.57 -8.20 8.84
CA MET A 702 27.80 -7.58 8.34
C MET A 702 29.05 -7.91 9.19
N VAL A 703 28.92 -8.00 10.51
CA VAL A 703 30.02 -8.46 11.40
C VAL A 703 30.47 -9.88 11.04
N THR A 704 29.54 -10.77 10.74
CA THR A 704 29.80 -12.15 10.31
C THR A 704 30.44 -12.18 8.92
N ALA A 705 29.95 -11.39 7.96
CA ALA A 705 30.55 -11.27 6.63
C ALA A 705 32.00 -10.74 6.68
N LYS A 706 32.27 -9.74 7.53
CA LYS A 706 33.63 -9.20 7.76
C LYS A 706 34.58 -10.23 8.37
N ALA A 707 34.12 -11.05 9.33
CA ALA A 707 34.91 -12.11 9.94
C ALA A 707 35.19 -13.30 8.99
N LEU A 708 34.25 -13.63 8.11
CA LEU A 708 34.47 -14.63 7.05
C LEU A 708 35.46 -14.12 6.01
N HIS A 709 35.29 -12.87 5.55
CA HIS A 709 36.18 -12.24 4.56
C HIS A 709 37.64 -12.15 5.05
N SER A 710 37.88 -11.82 6.33
CA SER A 710 39.25 -11.76 6.88
C SER A 710 39.95 -13.12 6.96
N MET A 711 39.21 -14.22 6.81
CA MET A 711 39.72 -15.60 6.72
C MET A 711 39.75 -16.15 5.29
N GLY A 712 39.51 -15.30 4.27
CA GLY A 712 39.47 -15.68 2.86
C GLY A 712 38.15 -16.27 2.37
N ILE A 713 37.14 -16.37 3.24
CA ILE A 713 35.81 -16.87 2.89
C ILE A 713 34.97 -15.67 2.41
N ASN A 714 35.07 -15.36 1.12
CA ASN A 714 34.55 -14.12 0.51
C ASN A 714 33.54 -14.35 -0.63
N SER A 715 33.32 -15.59 -1.04
CA SER A 715 32.43 -16.01 -2.14
C SER A 715 31.53 -17.17 -1.72
N PHE A 716 30.48 -17.44 -2.50
CA PHE A 716 29.60 -18.58 -2.24
C PHE A 716 30.33 -19.93 -2.43
N GLU A 717 31.30 -19.96 -3.34
CA GLU A 717 32.24 -21.07 -3.59
C GLU A 717 33.09 -21.36 -2.36
N THR A 718 33.82 -20.35 -1.85
CA THR A 718 34.70 -20.51 -0.69
C THR A 718 33.90 -20.85 0.58
N LEU A 719 32.64 -20.41 0.69
CA LEU A 719 31.75 -20.82 1.78
C LEU A 719 31.22 -22.26 1.61
N ALA A 720 30.98 -22.72 0.39
CA ALA A 720 30.59 -24.11 0.10
C ALA A 720 31.74 -25.09 0.39
N GLU A 721 32.99 -24.68 0.20
CA GLU A 721 34.19 -25.46 0.48
C GLU A 721 34.60 -25.40 1.97
N ALA A 722 34.33 -24.29 2.67
CA ALA A 722 34.74 -24.09 4.05
C ALA A 722 34.18 -25.11 5.05
N ASP A 723 34.98 -25.44 6.07
CA ASP A 723 34.60 -26.31 7.19
C ASP A 723 33.56 -25.61 8.12
N PRO A 724 32.41 -26.25 8.43
CA PRO A 724 31.40 -25.70 9.35
C PRO A 724 31.94 -25.28 10.72
N ARG A 725 32.90 -26.03 11.28
CA ARG A 725 33.53 -25.78 12.58
C ARG A 725 34.46 -24.59 12.52
N ARG A 726 35.17 -24.44 11.41
CA ARG A 726 35.99 -23.25 11.15
C ARG A 726 35.11 -22.00 11.01
N ILE A 727 33.93 -22.09 10.38
CA ILE A 727 32.91 -21.03 10.35
C ILE A 727 32.42 -20.70 11.78
N GLU A 728 32.07 -21.71 12.58
CA GLU A 728 31.62 -21.56 13.98
C GLU A 728 32.67 -20.81 14.84
N ILE A 729 33.94 -21.24 14.77
CA ILE A 729 35.07 -20.63 15.49
C ILE A 729 35.29 -19.17 15.05
N VAL A 730 35.43 -18.93 13.74
CA VAL A 730 35.72 -17.59 13.18
C VAL A 730 34.62 -16.58 13.48
N THR A 731 33.37 -17.02 13.49
CA THR A 731 32.21 -16.14 13.69
C THR A 731 31.79 -16.01 15.17
N GLY A 732 32.46 -16.72 16.08
CA GLY A 732 32.10 -16.76 17.51
C GLY A 732 30.73 -17.37 17.78
N ARG A 733 30.25 -18.26 16.89
CA ARG A 733 28.91 -18.85 16.95
C ARG A 733 28.99 -20.30 17.45
N LYS A 734 27.96 -20.73 18.18
CA LYS A 734 27.82 -22.11 18.64
C LYS A 734 27.31 -23.01 17.52
N TYR A 735 27.70 -24.29 17.57
CA TYR A 735 27.04 -25.36 16.81
C TYR A 735 25.51 -25.33 17.00
N PRO A 736 24.70 -25.56 15.95
CA PRO A 736 25.06 -25.94 14.57
C PRO A 736 25.13 -24.79 13.54
N PHE A 737 25.49 -23.56 13.95
CA PHE A 737 25.50 -22.40 13.06
C PHE A 737 26.27 -22.60 11.75
N GLY A 738 27.42 -23.29 11.78
CA GLY A 738 28.23 -23.50 10.58
C GLY A 738 27.51 -24.34 9.53
N ASN A 739 26.75 -25.35 9.95
CA ASN A 739 25.96 -26.20 9.06
C ASN A 739 24.78 -25.40 8.49
N HIS A 740 24.00 -24.72 9.34
CA HIS A 740 22.87 -23.88 8.90
C HIS A 740 23.25 -22.83 7.85
N ILE A 741 24.46 -22.27 7.94
CA ILE A 741 24.99 -21.33 6.94
C ILE A 741 25.34 -22.01 5.61
N LYS A 742 25.85 -23.25 5.63
CA LYS A 742 26.06 -24.04 4.40
C LYS A 742 24.73 -24.54 3.81
N ASP A 743 23.80 -24.99 4.64
CA ASP A 743 22.43 -25.36 4.23
C ASP A 743 21.72 -24.18 3.53
N SER A 744 21.99 -22.95 3.99
CA SER A 744 21.47 -21.71 3.38
C SER A 744 21.95 -21.47 1.95
N LEU A 745 23.02 -22.14 1.48
CA LEU A 745 23.44 -22.09 0.07
C LEU A 745 22.42 -22.76 -0.86
N HIS A 746 21.56 -23.66 -0.36
CA HIS A 746 20.44 -24.21 -1.13
C HIS A 746 19.35 -23.18 -1.48
N SER A 747 19.44 -21.94 -0.96
CA SER A 747 18.61 -20.82 -1.40
C SER A 747 19.12 -20.09 -2.65
N LEU A 748 20.33 -20.43 -3.12
CA LEU A 748 20.89 -19.86 -4.35
C LEU A 748 20.33 -20.53 -5.61
N PRO A 749 20.25 -19.81 -6.75
CA PRO A 749 19.94 -20.42 -8.04
C PRO A 749 20.96 -21.49 -8.44
N PRO A 750 20.58 -22.45 -9.31
CA PRO A 750 21.52 -23.41 -9.86
C PRO A 750 22.62 -22.69 -10.66
N LYS A 751 23.86 -23.17 -10.56
CA LYS A 751 24.98 -22.58 -11.31
C LYS A 751 24.79 -22.79 -12.80
N VAL A 752 25.06 -21.74 -13.57
CA VAL A 752 25.02 -21.74 -15.04
C VAL A 752 26.41 -21.37 -15.55
N GLY A 753 26.82 -21.95 -16.67
CA GLY A 753 27.92 -21.47 -17.50
C GLY A 753 27.38 -20.87 -18.79
N MET A 754 28.00 -19.81 -19.28
CA MET A 754 27.70 -19.21 -20.59
C MET A 754 28.87 -19.44 -21.55
N LYS A 755 28.61 -19.50 -22.86
CA LYS A 755 29.62 -19.47 -23.92
C LYS A 755 29.10 -18.64 -25.09
N VAL A 756 29.91 -17.72 -25.59
CA VAL A 756 29.62 -16.89 -26.77
C VAL A 756 30.58 -17.26 -27.90
N GLU A 757 30.04 -17.58 -29.07
CA GLU A 757 30.79 -17.98 -30.26
C GLU A 757 30.33 -17.18 -31.48
N GLU A 758 31.26 -16.80 -32.36
CA GLU A 758 30.93 -16.36 -33.73
C GLU A 758 30.98 -17.57 -34.67
N ILE A 759 29.95 -17.68 -35.50
CA ILE A 759 29.85 -18.65 -36.58
C ILE A 759 29.73 -17.86 -37.89
N GLU A 760 30.55 -18.19 -38.87
CA GLU A 760 30.48 -17.57 -40.18
C GLU A 760 29.17 -17.93 -40.90
N CYS A 761 28.56 -16.94 -41.54
CA CYS A 761 27.34 -17.13 -42.31
C CYS A 761 27.68 -17.10 -43.81
N GLN A 762 27.21 -18.09 -44.57
CA GLN A 762 27.43 -18.17 -46.02
C GLN A 762 26.78 -17.01 -46.81
N ARG A 763 25.96 -16.17 -46.16
CA ARG A 763 25.41 -14.93 -46.72
C ARG A 763 26.35 -13.76 -46.41
N GLN A 764 26.93 -13.17 -47.46
CA GLN A 764 27.85 -12.03 -47.36
C GLN A 764 27.30 -10.90 -46.45
N GLY A 765 28.17 -10.34 -45.61
CA GLY A 765 27.88 -9.15 -44.80
C GLY A 765 27.18 -9.39 -43.45
N LYS A 766 26.86 -10.63 -43.06
CA LYS A 766 26.27 -10.94 -41.75
C LYS A 766 27.08 -11.96 -40.96
N SER A 767 27.27 -11.71 -39.67
CA SER A 767 27.83 -12.65 -38.70
C SER A 767 26.70 -13.32 -37.92
N LYS A 768 26.88 -14.60 -37.54
CA LYS A 768 25.98 -15.29 -36.62
C LYS A 768 26.67 -15.45 -35.28
N LEU A 769 26.11 -14.83 -34.25
CA LEU A 769 26.51 -15.08 -32.87
C LEU A 769 25.69 -16.24 -32.32
N VAL A 770 26.30 -17.13 -31.55
CA VAL A 770 25.59 -18.14 -30.74
C VAL A 770 25.96 -17.94 -29.27
N VAL A 771 24.94 -17.79 -28.42
CA VAL A 771 25.09 -17.73 -26.97
C VAL A 771 24.50 -18.99 -26.38
N THR A 772 25.34 -19.81 -25.76
CA THR A 772 24.96 -21.09 -25.17
C THR A 772 25.01 -21.01 -23.65
N LEU A 773 23.92 -21.41 -22.98
CA LEU A 773 23.80 -21.56 -21.53
C LEU A 773 23.78 -23.03 -21.15
N THR A 774 24.59 -23.44 -20.17
CA THR A 774 24.67 -24.81 -19.66
C THR A 774 24.48 -24.81 -18.15
N ARG A 775 23.58 -25.65 -17.62
CA ARG A 775 23.37 -25.82 -16.19
C ARG A 775 24.46 -26.72 -15.60
N LEU A 776 25.20 -26.22 -14.63
CA LEU A 776 26.37 -26.89 -14.03
C LEU A 776 26.04 -27.65 -12.74
N THR A 777 24.94 -27.30 -12.07
CA THR A 777 24.42 -28.01 -10.89
C THR A 777 22.98 -28.45 -11.13
N GLN A 778 22.56 -29.55 -10.50
CA GLN A 778 21.14 -29.91 -10.47
C GLN A 778 20.31 -28.80 -9.82
N SER A 779 19.08 -28.61 -10.30
CA SER A 779 18.12 -27.71 -9.67
C SER A 779 17.55 -28.38 -8.42
N VAL A 780 17.92 -27.87 -7.24
CA VAL A 780 17.25 -28.19 -5.97
C VAL A 780 15.76 -27.86 -6.11
N GLN A 781 14.88 -28.66 -5.50
CA GLN A 781 13.44 -28.38 -5.46
C GLN A 781 13.11 -27.23 -4.49
N SER A 782 13.59 -26.03 -4.82
CA SER A 782 13.19 -24.79 -4.16
C SER A 782 11.73 -24.48 -4.48
N THR A 783 10.99 -23.98 -3.48
CA THR A 783 9.66 -23.39 -3.70
C THR A 783 9.76 -22.00 -4.35
N LYS A 784 10.95 -21.40 -4.35
CA LYS A 784 11.27 -20.13 -5.01
C LYS A 784 11.72 -20.39 -6.45
N ARG A 785 11.28 -19.54 -7.39
CA ARG A 785 11.70 -19.58 -8.80
C ARG A 785 12.68 -18.46 -9.06
N HIS A 786 13.87 -18.80 -9.55
CA HIS A 786 14.93 -17.85 -9.82
C HIS A 786 15.00 -17.52 -11.33
N TYR A 787 15.28 -16.25 -11.63
CA TYR A 787 15.34 -15.73 -12.99
C TYR A 787 16.65 -15.01 -13.26
N ALA A 788 17.08 -15.02 -14.51
CA ALA A 788 18.14 -14.16 -15.03
C ALA A 788 17.74 -13.53 -16.36
N ASP A 789 18.16 -12.30 -16.61
CA ASP A 789 18.08 -11.67 -17.92
C ASP A 789 19.37 -11.96 -18.68
N MET A 790 19.26 -12.60 -19.85
CA MET A 790 20.34 -12.71 -20.82
C MET A 790 20.24 -11.51 -21.76
N ILE A 791 21.14 -10.53 -21.60
CA ILE A 791 21.20 -9.32 -22.42
C ILE A 791 22.43 -9.40 -23.32
N VAL A 792 22.26 -9.20 -24.62
CA VAL A 792 23.35 -9.08 -25.58
C VAL A 792 23.27 -7.72 -26.26
N GLY A 793 24.36 -6.96 -26.27
CA GLY A 793 24.38 -5.59 -26.77
C GLY A 793 25.74 -5.08 -27.24
N SER A 794 25.69 -3.94 -27.92
CA SER A 794 26.86 -3.17 -28.38
C SER A 794 27.30 -2.19 -27.28
N GLU A 795 28.57 -2.23 -26.90
CA GLU A 795 29.14 -1.32 -25.90
C GLU A 795 29.33 0.10 -26.46
N GLU A 796 29.71 0.21 -27.74
CA GLU A 796 29.91 1.47 -28.44
C GLU A 796 28.56 2.15 -28.78
N GLU A 797 27.63 1.42 -29.40
CA GLU A 797 26.33 1.96 -29.84
C GLU A 797 25.30 2.09 -28.70
N ASN A 798 25.60 1.50 -27.54
CA ASN A 798 24.70 1.39 -26.39
C ASN A 798 23.37 0.66 -26.69
N LEU A 799 23.37 -0.22 -27.69
CA LEU A 799 22.18 -0.85 -28.25
C LEU A 799 22.01 -2.30 -27.74
N ILE A 800 20.82 -2.64 -27.23
CA ILE A 800 20.43 -4.03 -26.99
C ILE A 800 20.05 -4.67 -28.31
N ILE A 801 20.77 -5.74 -28.64
CA ILE A 801 20.60 -6.53 -29.86
C ILE A 801 19.65 -7.70 -29.59
N PHE A 802 19.79 -8.34 -28.44
CA PHE A 802 18.95 -9.44 -27.98
C PHE A 802 18.72 -9.34 -26.46
N HIS A 803 17.52 -9.70 -26.02
CA HIS A 803 17.19 -9.88 -24.61
C HIS A 803 16.25 -11.08 -24.47
N GLU A 804 16.50 -11.92 -23.48
CA GLU A 804 15.61 -12.99 -23.07
C GLU A 804 15.65 -13.18 -21.55
N LYS A 805 14.51 -13.50 -20.93
CA LYS A 805 14.41 -13.77 -19.50
C LYS A 805 14.32 -15.27 -19.21
N ILE A 806 15.40 -15.83 -18.71
CA ILE A 806 15.62 -17.27 -18.47
C ILE A 806 15.07 -17.67 -17.10
N ARG A 807 14.36 -18.80 -17.03
CA ARG A 807 14.01 -19.51 -15.78
C ARG A 807 15.06 -20.56 -15.47
N LEU A 808 15.71 -20.47 -14.33
CA LEU A 808 16.97 -21.17 -14.06
C LEU A 808 16.77 -22.66 -13.72
N GLU A 809 15.58 -23.04 -13.28
CA GLU A 809 15.19 -24.43 -13.00
C GLU A 809 14.57 -25.13 -14.22
N GLU A 810 13.96 -24.36 -15.13
CA GLU A 810 13.10 -24.88 -16.21
C GLU A 810 13.78 -24.91 -17.59
N PHE A 811 14.86 -24.14 -17.83
CA PHE A 811 15.50 -24.08 -19.16
C PHE A 811 16.17 -25.40 -19.58
N SER A 812 16.03 -25.77 -20.85
CA SER A 812 16.74 -26.90 -21.47
C SER A 812 18.25 -26.71 -21.37
N SER A 813 19.01 -27.71 -20.90
CA SER A 813 20.47 -27.61 -20.77
C SER A 813 21.18 -28.59 -21.71
N PRO A 814 22.00 -28.14 -22.66
CA PRO A 814 22.28 -26.74 -23.01
C PRO A 814 21.08 -26.05 -23.71
N TYR A 815 21.03 -24.72 -23.60
CA TYR A 815 20.17 -23.83 -24.37
C TYR A 815 21.05 -22.94 -25.26
N SER A 816 20.70 -22.72 -26.53
CA SER A 816 21.52 -21.92 -27.46
C SER A 816 20.69 -20.91 -28.24
N ALA A 817 20.85 -19.62 -27.92
CA ALA A 817 20.26 -18.53 -28.68
C ALA A 817 21.14 -18.18 -29.90
N THR A 818 20.54 -18.13 -31.09
CA THR A 818 21.19 -17.65 -32.32
C THR A 818 20.81 -16.18 -32.56
N ILE A 819 21.80 -15.30 -32.68
CA ILE A 819 21.63 -13.87 -32.91
C ILE A 819 22.31 -13.50 -34.23
N LEU A 820 21.60 -12.78 -35.10
CA LEU A 820 22.12 -12.33 -36.39
C LEU A 820 22.62 -10.89 -36.30
N LEU A 821 23.87 -10.66 -36.68
CA LEU A 821 24.53 -9.36 -36.66
C LEU A 821 24.84 -8.91 -38.09
N SER A 822 24.56 -7.66 -38.41
CA SER A 822 25.16 -7.01 -39.59
C SER A 822 26.65 -6.75 -39.28
N LYS A 823 27.58 -7.14 -40.17
CA LYS A 823 29.00 -6.77 -39.99
C LYS A 823 29.11 -5.23 -40.05
N PRO A 824 29.83 -4.57 -39.12
CA PRO A 824 29.85 -3.11 -39.02
C PRO A 824 30.48 -2.47 -40.27
N HIS A 825 29.87 -1.40 -40.78
CA HIS A 825 30.33 -0.73 -42.00
C HIS A 825 31.72 -0.09 -41.84
N GLN A 826 32.05 0.40 -40.64
CA GLN A 826 33.38 0.85 -40.23
C GLN A 826 33.64 0.53 -38.75
N GLY A 827 34.90 0.36 -38.35
CA GLY A 827 35.33 0.25 -36.95
C GLY A 827 35.47 -1.17 -36.40
N LYS A 828 35.72 -1.25 -35.08
CA LYS A 828 35.60 -2.47 -34.26
C LYS A 828 34.26 -2.43 -33.55
N LEU A 829 33.60 -3.57 -33.37
CA LEU A 829 32.34 -3.66 -32.63
C LEU A 829 32.54 -4.58 -31.42
N THR A 830 32.38 -4.04 -30.21
CA THR A 830 32.31 -4.85 -28.99
C THR A 830 30.90 -5.38 -28.83
N ILE A 831 30.76 -6.69 -28.86
CA ILE A 831 29.56 -7.36 -28.35
C ILE A 831 29.82 -7.77 -26.90
N LYS A 832 28.91 -7.40 -26.00
CA LYS A 832 28.82 -7.97 -24.65
C LYS A 832 27.59 -8.86 -24.55
N ALA A 833 27.75 -9.98 -23.86
CA ALA A 833 26.66 -10.83 -23.41
C ALA A 833 26.75 -10.96 -21.89
N ASP A 834 25.66 -10.62 -21.20
CA ASP A 834 25.58 -10.57 -19.76
C ASP A 834 24.37 -11.41 -19.32
N LEU A 835 24.60 -12.44 -18.51
CA LEU A 835 23.57 -13.21 -17.82
C LEU A 835 23.45 -12.66 -16.40
N ILE A 836 22.38 -11.89 -16.16
CA ILE A 836 22.21 -11.06 -14.96
C ILE A 836 21.09 -11.64 -14.10
N PHE A 837 21.43 -12.25 -12.97
CA PHE A 837 20.47 -12.88 -12.07
C PHE A 837 19.64 -11.82 -11.34
N GLU A 838 18.32 -11.96 -11.20
CA GLU A 838 17.47 -10.86 -10.68
C GLU A 838 17.61 -10.58 -9.17
N GLU A 839 18.25 -11.48 -8.41
CA GLU A 839 18.17 -11.49 -6.95
C GLU A 839 19.49 -11.31 -6.21
N TYR A 840 20.57 -11.92 -6.70
CA TYR A 840 21.86 -12.00 -6.01
C TYR A 840 22.97 -11.24 -6.74
N ILE A 841 23.86 -10.66 -5.95
CA ILE A 841 25.09 -9.97 -6.34
C ILE A 841 26.24 -10.98 -6.31
N GLY A 842 27.18 -10.87 -7.26
CA GLY A 842 28.40 -11.67 -7.32
C GLY A 842 28.30 -12.97 -8.13
N ILE A 843 27.14 -13.30 -8.70
CA ILE A 843 26.93 -14.50 -9.54
C ILE A 843 26.67 -14.22 -11.02
N ASP A 844 26.73 -12.95 -11.45
CA ASP A 844 26.49 -12.55 -12.84
C ASP A 844 27.62 -13.00 -13.77
N ILE A 845 27.26 -13.54 -14.94
CA ILE A 845 28.21 -14.01 -15.94
C ILE A 845 28.30 -12.98 -17.06
N ARG A 846 29.52 -12.55 -17.41
CA ARG A 846 29.74 -11.56 -18.47
C ARG A 846 30.77 -12.08 -19.46
N GLN A 847 30.50 -11.98 -20.75
CA GLN A 847 31.44 -12.30 -21.83
C GLN A 847 31.50 -11.17 -22.84
N LYS A 848 32.71 -10.92 -23.36
CA LYS A 848 33.00 -9.86 -24.34
C LYS A 848 33.62 -10.50 -25.57
N LEU A 849 32.99 -10.29 -26.73
CA LEU A 849 33.51 -10.68 -28.04
C LEU A 849 33.86 -9.41 -28.82
N LEU A 850 35.02 -9.42 -29.49
CA LEU A 850 35.49 -8.32 -30.32
C LEU A 850 35.33 -8.68 -31.80
N LEU A 851 34.32 -8.11 -32.46
CA LEU A 851 34.12 -8.32 -33.89
C LEU A 851 35.05 -7.40 -34.68
N MET A 852 35.90 -8.02 -35.49
CA MET A 852 36.90 -7.36 -36.33
C MET A 852 36.50 -7.48 -37.80
N LYS A 853 36.70 -6.41 -38.57
CA LYS A 853 36.63 -6.49 -40.03
C LYS A 853 37.88 -7.20 -40.57
N GLU A 854 37.68 -8.22 -41.38
CA GLU A 854 38.74 -8.73 -42.27
C GLU A 854 39.10 -7.67 -43.32
N ASN A 855 40.36 -7.25 -43.33
CA ASN A 855 40.91 -6.49 -44.44
C ASN A 855 41.32 -7.47 -45.54
N ASN A 856 40.57 -7.50 -46.64
CA ASN A 856 40.90 -8.24 -47.86
C ASN A 856 42.16 -7.67 -48.53
N LEU A 857 43.34 -7.97 -47.97
CA LEU A 857 44.65 -7.55 -48.43
C LEU A 857 45.68 -8.69 -48.35
N SER A 858 45.38 -9.85 -48.97
CA SER A 858 46.39 -10.84 -49.41
C SER A 858 45.83 -12.01 -50.23
N MET A 859 44.86 -11.78 -51.14
CA MET A 859 44.54 -12.77 -52.19
C MET A 859 45.69 -12.83 -53.22
N ASN A 860 46.74 -13.60 -52.91
CA ASN A 860 47.90 -13.74 -53.79
C ASN A 860 48.60 -15.12 -53.68
N TYR A 861 47.83 -16.19 -53.93
CA TYR A 861 48.36 -17.55 -54.02
C TYR A 861 48.37 -18.10 -55.44
N LYS A 862 49.56 -17.95 -56.05
CA LYS A 862 50.28 -18.91 -56.91
C LYS A 862 49.50 -20.16 -57.37
N LYS A 863 49.44 -20.34 -58.71
CA LYS A 863 49.12 -21.62 -59.38
C LYS A 863 49.79 -22.83 -58.71
N ARG A 864 49.07 -23.94 -58.58
CA ARG A 864 49.63 -25.30 -58.63
C ARG A 864 48.61 -26.30 -59.18
N ASN A 865 49.10 -27.39 -59.76
CA ASN A 865 48.31 -28.40 -60.47
C ASN A 865 47.77 -29.50 -59.54
N LYS A 866 46.77 -30.23 -60.05
CA LYS A 866 46.40 -31.63 -59.72
C LYS A 866 47.66 -32.53 -59.62
N GLN A 867 47.75 -33.66 -58.92
CA GLN A 867 46.87 -34.53 -58.09
C GLN A 867 47.81 -35.56 -57.35
N PRO A 868 47.39 -36.66 -56.67
CA PRO A 868 46.43 -36.79 -55.55
C PRO A 868 46.96 -37.63 -54.33
N SER A 869 46.22 -37.59 -53.21
CA SER A 869 45.94 -38.67 -52.22
C SER A 869 47.03 -39.65 -51.71
N SER A 870 47.33 -39.62 -50.40
CA SER A 870 47.25 -40.80 -49.49
C SER A 870 47.24 -40.40 -48.00
N PHE A 871 46.48 -41.15 -47.19
CA PHE A 871 46.51 -41.23 -45.70
C PHE A 871 47.07 -42.63 -45.32
N PRO A 872 47.20 -43.09 -44.04
CA PRO A 872 46.98 -42.43 -42.71
C PRO A 872 48.07 -42.67 -41.60
N LEU A 873 48.02 -41.86 -40.51
CA LEU A 873 48.29 -42.21 -39.07
C LEU A 873 49.69 -42.82 -38.65
N PRO A 874 50.01 -42.98 -37.34
CA PRO A 874 49.92 -42.01 -36.23
C PRO A 874 51.15 -42.00 -35.25
N GLU A 875 51.11 -41.05 -34.29
CA GLU A 875 51.59 -41.14 -32.88
C GLU A 875 53.09 -41.19 -32.49
N GLU A 876 53.31 -40.87 -31.20
CA GLU A 876 54.55 -40.93 -30.38
C GLU A 876 55.74 -40.00 -30.76
N VAL A 877 56.58 -39.47 -29.85
CA VAL A 877 56.74 -39.62 -28.37
C VAL A 877 56.82 -38.23 -27.69
N TYR A 878 56.58 -38.18 -26.37
CA TYR A 878 56.93 -37.07 -25.46
C TYR A 878 58.43 -36.71 -25.44
N ILE A 879 58.76 -35.50 -24.97
CA ILE A 879 59.68 -35.26 -23.85
C ILE A 879 59.33 -33.90 -23.20
N ILE A 880 59.55 -33.81 -21.88
CA ILE A 880 59.34 -32.62 -21.03
C ILE A 880 60.73 -32.10 -20.63
N ASP A 881 60.89 -30.79 -20.45
CA ASP A 881 61.68 -30.24 -19.34
C ASP A 881 61.24 -28.78 -19.08
N ASP A 882 61.26 -28.39 -17.81
CA ASP A 882 60.82 -27.07 -17.31
C ASP A 882 61.97 -26.05 -17.34
N ASP A 883 61.64 -24.74 -17.41
CA ASP A 883 61.98 -23.79 -16.33
C ASP A 883 61.43 -22.37 -16.58
N GLU A 884 61.02 -21.73 -15.49
CA GLU A 884 60.77 -20.27 -15.36
C GLU A 884 62.05 -19.59 -14.76
N PRO A 885 62.13 -18.28 -14.39
CA PRO A 885 61.12 -17.21 -14.35
C PRO A 885 61.58 -15.81 -14.86
N THR A 886 60.66 -14.83 -14.72
CA THR A 886 60.93 -13.41 -14.37
C THR A 886 61.62 -12.41 -15.34
N SER A 887 60.77 -11.60 -15.99
CA SER A 887 60.59 -10.16 -15.64
C SER A 887 61.31 -9.02 -16.40
N GLN A 888 60.68 -7.83 -16.25
CA GLN A 888 61.14 -6.45 -16.47
C GLN A 888 61.19 -5.87 -17.92
N ALA A 889 60.54 -4.70 -18.02
CA ALA A 889 60.66 -3.68 -19.06
C ALA A 889 61.58 -2.54 -18.50
N PRO A 890 61.77 -1.32 -19.09
CA PRO A 890 61.05 -0.71 -20.22
C PRO A 890 61.90 0.20 -21.17
N ALA A 891 61.19 0.99 -22.00
CA ALA A 891 61.43 2.42 -22.30
C ALA A 891 62.10 2.88 -23.61
N LYS A 892 61.35 3.74 -24.33
CA LYS A 892 61.79 4.92 -25.14
C LYS A 892 62.57 4.60 -26.45
N GLU A 893 62.65 5.47 -27.47
CA GLU A 893 62.60 6.96 -27.54
C GLU A 893 61.73 7.55 -28.69
N HIS A 894 61.75 8.89 -28.80
CA HIS A 894 61.04 9.71 -29.80
C HIS A 894 61.91 10.02 -31.05
N ASN A 895 61.26 10.28 -32.18
CA ASN A 895 61.22 11.58 -32.89
C ASN A 895 60.37 11.45 -34.19
N ARG A 896 59.46 12.38 -34.53
CA ARG A 896 59.66 13.67 -35.24
C ARG A 896 60.44 13.53 -36.56
N SER A 897 60.08 14.17 -37.70
CA SER A 897 58.88 14.92 -38.16
C SER A 897 59.22 15.55 -39.53
N VAL A 898 58.24 15.90 -40.39
CA VAL A 898 58.16 17.14 -41.24
C VAL A 898 57.05 17.03 -42.30
N ASN A 899 56.50 18.18 -42.72
CA ASN A 899 55.38 18.32 -43.67
C ASN A 899 55.85 18.53 -45.12
N SER A 900 54.94 18.36 -46.09
CA SER A 900 54.73 19.38 -47.16
C SER A 900 53.35 19.24 -47.80
N GLU A 901 52.86 20.32 -48.41
CA GLU A 901 51.55 20.43 -49.09
C GLU A 901 51.75 20.55 -50.62
N ARG A 902 50.72 20.22 -51.43
CA ARG A 902 50.06 21.16 -52.39
C ARG A 902 48.89 20.51 -53.16
N LYS A 903 48.27 21.30 -54.05
CA LYS A 903 46.90 21.20 -54.61
C LYS A 903 46.89 21.02 -56.15
N ASN A 904 45.67 21.10 -56.73
CA ASN A 904 45.28 21.39 -58.14
C ASN A 904 45.13 20.14 -59.05
N ASP A 905 44.18 20.05 -60.01
CA ASP A 905 42.97 20.87 -60.30
C ASP A 905 42.01 20.18 -61.32
N SER A 906 40.85 20.81 -61.56
CA SER A 906 40.05 20.88 -62.83
C SER A 906 38.91 19.88 -63.17
N LEU A 907 37.88 20.48 -63.80
CA LEU A 907 36.64 20.01 -64.50
C LEU A 907 36.71 20.56 -65.97
N PRO A 908 35.72 20.47 -66.92
CA PRO A 908 34.30 20.03 -66.90
C PRO A 908 33.99 18.90 -67.96
N THR A 909 32.95 18.75 -68.83
CA THR A 909 31.83 19.61 -69.35
C THR A 909 30.67 18.80 -70.02
N PHE A 910 29.42 19.11 -69.65
CA PHE A 910 28.13 19.21 -70.42
C PHE A 910 27.60 18.19 -71.49
N ASN A 911 26.25 18.08 -71.49
CA ASN A 911 25.26 17.85 -72.59
C ASN A 911 24.87 16.44 -73.14
N LEU A 912 23.90 15.79 -72.47
CA LEU A 912 22.46 15.64 -72.83
C LEU A 912 21.92 15.52 -74.29
N LEU A 913 20.84 14.70 -74.43
CA LEU A 913 19.82 14.53 -75.52
C LEU A 913 20.31 13.80 -76.82
N ASP A 914 19.50 13.02 -77.57
CA ASP A 914 18.11 12.50 -77.40
C ASP A 914 17.81 11.31 -78.37
N GLU A 915 16.57 10.77 -78.32
CA GLU A 915 15.83 9.97 -79.35
C GLU A 915 16.34 8.55 -79.76
N GLU A 916 15.54 7.69 -80.42
CA GLU A 916 14.19 7.14 -80.11
C GLU A 916 13.87 5.92 -81.05
N MET A 917 12.98 4.99 -80.63
CA MET A 917 12.28 3.96 -81.46
C MET A 917 13.14 2.92 -82.24
N GLY A 918 12.67 1.71 -82.64
CA GLY A 918 11.39 1.00 -82.42
C GLY A 918 11.35 -0.35 -83.17
N GLU A 919 10.20 -1.06 -83.11
CA GLU A 919 9.81 -2.31 -83.83
C GLU A 919 10.46 -3.67 -83.42
N GLY A 920 9.67 -4.76 -83.35
CA GLY A 920 10.19 -6.15 -83.21
C GLY A 920 9.37 -7.22 -82.45
N GLU A 921 8.04 -7.29 -82.59
CA GLU A 921 7.17 -8.39 -82.06
C GLU A 921 7.47 -9.77 -82.72
N PRO A 922 7.11 -10.95 -82.13
CA PRO A 922 5.79 -11.30 -81.52
C PRO A 922 5.87 -11.79 -80.05
N ASP A 923 4.86 -11.63 -79.17
CA ASP A 923 3.38 -11.71 -79.24
C ASP A 923 2.80 -13.13 -78.99
N VAL A 924 1.65 -13.18 -78.28
CA VAL A 924 0.81 -14.34 -77.87
C VAL A 924 1.42 -15.28 -76.79
N GLU A 925 0.81 -15.53 -75.61
CA GLU A 925 -0.55 -15.23 -75.10
C GLU A 925 -0.56 -14.91 -73.59
N ASP A 926 -1.50 -14.06 -73.14
CA ASP A 926 -1.43 -13.36 -71.85
C ASP A 926 -2.09 -14.05 -70.64
N LYS A 927 -1.69 -13.63 -69.43
CA LYS A 927 -2.57 -12.73 -68.64
C LYS A 927 -1.86 -11.93 -67.56
N GLU A 928 -2.32 -10.69 -67.42
CA GLU A 928 -1.70 -9.63 -66.63
C GLU A 928 -1.86 -9.77 -65.11
N ASP A 929 -1.04 -8.98 -64.43
CA ASP A 929 -1.22 -8.37 -63.10
C ASP A 929 -2.67 -7.81 -62.87
N ASP A 930 -3.10 -7.39 -61.67
CA ASP A 930 -2.36 -6.56 -60.73
C ASP A 930 -2.94 -6.57 -59.30
N CYS A 931 -2.18 -5.97 -58.39
CA CYS A 931 -2.36 -5.87 -56.96
C CYS A 931 -3.73 -5.28 -56.56
N LYS A 932 -4.41 -5.95 -55.62
CA LYS A 932 -5.54 -5.35 -54.88
C LYS A 932 -5.34 -5.41 -53.37
N ILE A 933 -5.57 -4.24 -52.76
CA ILE A 933 -5.64 -4.03 -51.31
C ILE A 933 -6.79 -4.88 -50.76
N ILE A 934 -6.52 -5.67 -49.71
CA ILE A 934 -7.52 -6.51 -49.05
C ILE A 934 -7.89 -5.90 -47.70
N THR A 935 -9.18 -5.66 -47.49
CA THR A 935 -9.77 -5.12 -46.26
C THR A 935 -10.20 -6.24 -45.30
N GLU A 936 -10.47 -5.89 -44.03
CA GLU A 936 -10.57 -6.81 -42.89
C GLU A 936 -11.68 -7.89 -42.95
N LYS A 937 -12.55 -7.90 -43.97
CA LYS A 937 -13.69 -8.85 -44.06
C LYS A 937 -13.33 -10.27 -44.49
N THR A 938 -12.17 -10.51 -45.10
CA THR A 938 -11.84 -11.81 -45.73
C THR A 938 -11.32 -12.89 -44.78
N VAL A 939 -10.84 -12.53 -43.58
CA VAL A 939 -10.24 -13.48 -42.62
C VAL A 939 -11.28 -14.47 -42.06
N PHE A 940 -12.50 -14.01 -41.79
CA PHE A 940 -13.54 -14.82 -41.17
C PHE A 940 -14.13 -15.90 -42.10
N ASP A 941 -14.16 -15.66 -43.41
CA ASP A 941 -14.66 -16.67 -44.35
C ASP A 941 -13.61 -17.77 -44.60
N HIS A 942 -12.31 -17.46 -44.57
CA HIS A 942 -11.25 -18.49 -44.61
C HIS A 942 -11.27 -19.40 -43.35
N ILE A 943 -11.68 -18.86 -42.19
CA ILE A 943 -11.93 -19.65 -40.97
C ILE A 943 -13.21 -20.50 -41.13
N ARG A 944 -14.27 -19.93 -41.70
CA ARG A 944 -15.55 -20.62 -41.96
C ARG A 944 -15.40 -21.79 -42.93
N GLU A 945 -14.49 -21.70 -43.89
CA GLU A 945 -14.25 -22.76 -44.86
C GLU A 945 -13.50 -23.97 -44.26
N LYS A 946 -12.47 -23.73 -43.43
CA LYS A 946 -11.72 -24.82 -42.76
C LYS A 946 -12.53 -25.61 -41.73
N SER A 947 -13.65 -25.07 -41.23
CA SER A 947 -14.54 -25.78 -40.30
C SER A 947 -15.32 -26.96 -40.93
N LYS A 948 -15.33 -27.11 -42.26
CA LYS A 948 -16.09 -28.14 -42.98
C LYS A 948 -15.45 -29.53 -42.98
N ASN A 949 -14.17 -29.68 -42.60
CA ASN A 949 -13.37 -30.88 -42.82
C ASN A 949 -13.03 -31.67 -41.53
N PHE A 950 -14.01 -31.93 -40.66
CA PHE A 950 -13.91 -32.96 -39.62
C PHE A 950 -15.18 -33.84 -39.60
N PRO A 951 -15.05 -35.16 -39.38
CA PRO A 951 -16.16 -36.11 -39.54
C PRO A 951 -17.19 -36.03 -38.40
N ILE A 952 -18.46 -36.20 -38.76
CA ILE A 952 -19.59 -36.21 -37.83
C ILE A 952 -19.80 -37.63 -37.30
N LEU A 953 -19.98 -37.78 -35.99
CA LEU A 953 -20.64 -38.93 -35.38
C LEU A 953 -21.85 -38.45 -34.56
N ALA A 954 -22.95 -39.19 -34.68
CA ALA A 954 -24.27 -38.70 -34.29
C ALA A 954 -24.58 -38.92 -32.80
N ALA A 955 -25.48 -38.09 -32.27
CA ALA A 955 -26.08 -38.28 -30.96
C ALA A 955 -27.24 -39.29 -31.01
N SER A 956 -27.40 -40.08 -29.95
CA SER A 956 -28.61 -40.84 -29.64
C SER A 956 -28.90 -40.76 -28.14
N SER A 957 -30.14 -41.06 -27.73
CA SER A 957 -30.72 -40.56 -26.49
C SER A 957 -31.08 -41.63 -25.46
N SER A 958 -31.30 -41.14 -24.22
CA SER A 958 -32.23 -41.69 -23.21
C SER A 958 -31.80 -42.90 -22.35
N ALA A 959 -32.65 -43.13 -21.34
CA ALA A 959 -32.76 -44.28 -20.43
C ALA A 959 -31.75 -44.40 -19.27
N CYS A 960 -32.31 -44.63 -18.09
CA CYS A 960 -31.65 -44.87 -16.81
C CYS A 960 -31.41 -46.39 -16.62
N SER A 961 -30.40 -46.77 -15.83
CA SER A 961 -30.56 -47.60 -14.60
C SER A 961 -29.38 -48.52 -14.25
N SER A 962 -29.42 -49.02 -13.00
CA SER A 962 -28.65 -50.13 -12.41
C SER A 962 -27.18 -49.91 -12.00
N LEU A 963 -26.86 -50.34 -10.78
CA LEU A 963 -25.51 -50.66 -10.31
C LEU A 963 -25.23 -52.15 -10.51
N SER A 964 -23.96 -52.50 -10.73
CA SER A 964 -23.35 -53.74 -10.22
C SER A 964 -21.81 -53.66 -10.33
N GLU A 965 -21.11 -54.44 -9.53
CA GLU A 965 -19.66 -54.40 -9.34
C GLU A 965 -18.89 -55.38 -10.27
N THR A 966 -17.55 -55.41 -10.15
CA THR A 966 -16.73 -56.64 -9.95
C THR A 966 -15.39 -56.69 -10.73
N LEU A 967 -14.34 -56.14 -10.09
CA LEU A 967 -13.00 -56.73 -9.85
C LEU A 967 -11.96 -57.12 -10.97
N ILE A 968 -10.69 -56.96 -10.55
CA ILE A 968 -9.50 -57.81 -10.80
C ILE A 968 -8.56 -57.57 -12.03
N PHE A 969 -7.49 -56.79 -11.75
CA PHE A 969 -6.05 -57.19 -11.77
C PHE A 969 -5.43 -57.98 -12.94
N THR A 970 -4.33 -57.47 -13.52
CA THR A 970 -2.93 -58.02 -13.53
C THR A 970 -2.05 -57.41 -14.67
N ARG A 971 -0.71 -57.52 -14.77
CA ARG A 971 0.47 -57.61 -13.84
C ARG A 971 1.75 -57.94 -14.66
N LYS A 972 2.90 -57.26 -14.44
CA LYS A 972 4.28 -57.88 -14.42
C LYS A 972 5.42 -56.90 -14.05
N ARG A 973 6.63 -57.46 -13.84
CA ARG A 973 7.87 -56.86 -13.28
C ARG A 973 9.11 -57.41 -13.98
N THR A 974 10.23 -56.67 -13.92
CA THR A 974 11.61 -57.16 -13.63
C THR A 974 12.43 -55.98 -13.05
N ARG A 975 13.20 -55.99 -11.95
CA ARG A 975 14.23 -56.89 -11.32
C ARG A 975 15.64 -56.74 -11.94
N GLU A 976 16.78 -56.80 -11.21
CA GLU A 976 17.13 -56.95 -9.75
C GLU A 976 18.05 -55.76 -9.29
N LYS A 977 18.93 -55.72 -8.24
CA LYS A 977 19.45 -56.64 -7.18
C LYS A 977 20.21 -55.86 -6.06
N GLN A 978 20.58 -56.53 -4.96
CA GLN A 978 21.55 -56.15 -3.88
C GLN A 978 21.18 -54.98 -2.93
N LEU A 979 21.53 -54.95 -1.64
CA LEU A 979 22.08 -55.94 -0.68
C LEU A 979 21.77 -55.50 0.79
N GLU A 980 21.72 -56.43 1.75
CA GLU A 980 21.67 -56.15 3.22
C GLU A 980 23.06 -56.39 3.87
N PRO A 981 23.32 -55.96 5.14
CA PRO A 981 22.96 -56.80 6.31
C PRO A 981 22.53 -56.08 7.63
N GLN A 982 21.94 -56.89 8.53
CA GLN A 982 21.84 -56.91 10.02
C GLN A 982 22.67 -55.90 10.87
N SER A 983 22.37 -55.51 12.12
CA SER A 983 21.85 -56.20 13.34
C SER A 983 21.53 -55.17 14.48
N ASP A 984 21.01 -55.43 15.70
CA ASP A 984 20.04 -56.34 16.38
C ASP A 984 19.90 -55.88 17.89
N VAL A 985 19.23 -56.63 18.79
CA VAL A 985 19.13 -56.47 20.30
C VAL A 985 18.19 -55.31 20.77
N GLU A 986 17.08 -55.45 21.55
CA GLU A 986 16.74 -56.06 22.89
C GLU A 986 17.15 -55.21 24.14
N VAL A 987 16.48 -55.19 25.33
CA VAL A 987 15.06 -55.37 25.77
C VAL A 987 14.92 -54.87 27.26
N LEU A 988 13.76 -55.04 27.93
CA LEU A 988 13.35 -54.71 29.34
C LEU A 988 12.71 -53.30 29.53
N GLU A 989 11.52 -53.08 30.13
CA GLU A 989 10.76 -53.61 31.31
C GLU A 989 11.15 -52.95 32.67
N GLU A 990 10.25 -52.68 33.64
CA GLU A 990 9.15 -53.50 34.22
C GLU A 990 7.88 -52.74 34.75
N THR A 991 6.71 -53.42 34.68
CA THR A 991 5.58 -53.61 35.67
C THR A 991 4.92 -52.44 36.48
N ASP A 992 3.75 -52.56 37.17
CA ASP A 992 2.84 -53.71 37.45
C ASP A 992 1.31 -53.41 37.68
N ARG A 993 0.45 -54.31 37.18
CA ARG A 993 -0.84 -54.92 37.66
C ARG A 993 -2.09 -54.20 38.28
N ASN A 994 -3.22 -54.95 38.10
CA ASN A 994 -4.49 -55.05 38.88
C ASN A 994 -5.64 -54.05 38.55
N LYS A 995 -6.95 -54.40 38.56
CA LYS A 995 -7.68 -55.71 38.62
C LYS A 995 -9.14 -55.60 38.10
N ILE A 996 -9.83 -56.73 37.92
CA ILE A 996 -11.23 -56.90 37.43
C ILE A 996 -12.14 -57.44 38.58
N PRO A 997 -13.42 -57.00 38.72
CA PRO A 997 -14.55 -57.93 38.49
C PRO A 997 -15.84 -57.32 37.89
N ARG A 998 -16.72 -58.20 37.38
CA ARG A 998 -18.12 -57.96 36.99
C ARG A 998 -19.06 -58.24 38.17
N GLN A 999 -20.27 -57.66 38.21
CA GLN A 999 -21.52 -58.45 38.34
C GLN A 999 -22.81 -57.63 38.08
N SER A 1000 -23.89 -58.37 37.79
CA SER A 1000 -25.30 -57.96 37.65
C SER A 1000 -26.06 -58.13 38.97
N VAL A 1001 -27.23 -57.48 39.18
CA VAL A 1001 -28.44 -58.05 39.85
C VAL A 1001 -29.64 -57.07 39.96
N VAL A 1002 -30.87 -57.61 39.80
CA VAL A 1002 -32.22 -57.15 40.29
C VAL A 1002 -32.94 -55.88 39.72
N ASN A 1003 -34.14 -56.13 39.17
CA ASN A 1003 -35.39 -55.34 39.30
C ASN A 1003 -36.19 -55.93 40.49
N PRO A 1004 -36.98 -55.17 41.29
CA PRO A 1004 -38.32 -54.67 40.91
C PRO A 1004 -38.60 -53.23 41.46
N SER A 1005 -39.80 -52.60 41.47
CA SER A 1005 -41.19 -53.06 41.35
C SER A 1005 -42.16 -52.00 40.76
N SER A 1006 -43.43 -52.40 40.62
CA SER A 1006 -44.69 -51.63 40.39
C SER A 1006 -44.88 -50.38 41.28
N GLU A 1007 -45.82 -49.45 41.03
CA GLU A 1007 -47.28 -49.55 40.77
C GLU A 1007 -47.76 -48.40 39.84
N THR A 1008 -48.58 -48.59 38.78
CA THR A 1008 -50.05 -48.85 38.70
C THR A 1008 -50.93 -47.72 39.28
N VAL A 1009 -52.07 -47.31 38.71
CA VAL A 1009 -53.01 -47.91 37.72
C VAL A 1009 -53.80 -46.76 37.00
N GLU A 1010 -54.58 -46.84 35.89
CA GLU A 1010 -55.06 -47.96 35.03
C GLU A 1010 -55.14 -47.59 33.51
N ALA A 1011 -56.30 -47.14 33.01
CA ALA A 1011 -56.71 -47.08 31.58
C ALA A 1011 -57.36 -45.70 31.22
N GLU A 1012 -58.16 -45.44 30.15
CA GLU A 1012 -58.86 -46.21 29.09
C GLU A 1012 -59.24 -45.26 27.90
N ASP A 1013 -59.66 -45.66 26.69
CA ASP A 1013 -59.27 -46.77 25.78
C ASP A 1013 -59.84 -46.49 24.34
N TYR A 1014 -59.43 -47.27 23.33
CA TYR A 1014 -59.89 -47.35 21.92
C TYR A 1014 -59.64 -46.14 20.96
N GLY A 1015 -59.32 -46.33 19.67
CA GLY A 1015 -59.02 -47.57 18.94
C GLY A 1015 -58.80 -47.40 17.41
N LEU A 1016 -58.20 -48.43 16.77
CA LEU A 1016 -58.16 -48.85 15.35
C LEU A 1016 -58.04 -47.86 14.14
N CYS A 1017 -57.04 -48.16 13.29
CA CYS A 1017 -57.08 -48.30 11.81
C CYS A 1017 -57.31 -47.13 10.79
N SER A 1018 -56.23 -46.87 10.02
CA SER A 1018 -56.17 -46.96 8.52
C SER A 1018 -56.49 -45.77 7.56
N ASN A 1019 -55.65 -45.71 6.50
CA ASN A 1019 -55.87 -45.35 5.08
C ASN A 1019 -56.59 -44.06 4.59
N LYS A 1020 -55.81 -43.26 3.83
CA LYS A 1020 -56.08 -42.48 2.59
C LYS A 1020 -57.54 -42.26 2.08
N CYS A 1021 -57.96 -40.99 1.97
CA CYS A 1021 -58.58 -40.27 0.81
C CYS A 1021 -58.92 -38.82 1.28
N MET A 1022 -58.91 -37.70 0.54
CA MET A 1022 -59.24 -37.28 -0.85
C MET A 1022 -60.70 -36.79 -1.10
N THR A 1023 -60.86 -35.44 -1.09
CA THR A 1023 -61.76 -34.59 -1.95
C THR A 1023 -63.30 -34.82 -1.82
N PRO A 1024 -64.22 -34.13 -2.56
CA PRO A 1024 -64.15 -32.97 -3.49
C PRO A 1024 -65.24 -31.87 -3.25
N ASN A 1025 -65.56 -31.06 -4.31
CA ASN A 1025 -66.78 -30.25 -4.57
C ASN A 1025 -66.90 -28.80 -4.00
N HIS A 1026 -67.57 -27.82 -4.63
CA HIS A 1026 -68.36 -27.78 -5.91
C HIS A 1026 -68.40 -26.37 -6.60
N HIS A 1027 -69.02 -26.26 -7.78
CA HIS A 1027 -69.22 -25.03 -8.60
C HIS A 1027 -70.59 -24.34 -8.39
N ILE A 1028 -70.68 -23.02 -8.67
CA ILE A 1028 -71.87 -22.30 -9.21
C ILE A 1028 -71.40 -21.23 -10.24
N THR A 1029 -72.24 -20.83 -11.22
CA THR A 1029 -71.84 -20.06 -12.44
C THR A 1029 -72.87 -19.03 -12.95
N ALA A 1030 -72.40 -17.86 -13.40
CA ALA A 1030 -73.05 -16.86 -14.31
C ALA A 1030 -72.05 -15.69 -14.60
N ARG A 1031 -72.17 -14.74 -15.54
CA ARG A 1031 -72.73 -14.56 -16.93
C ARG A 1031 -72.18 -13.20 -17.46
N SER A 1032 -72.20 -12.81 -18.74
CA SER A 1032 -72.61 -13.46 -20.01
C SER A 1032 -71.64 -13.13 -21.17
N LEU A 1033 -72.00 -12.26 -22.15
CA LEU A 1033 -71.24 -12.00 -23.39
C LEU A 1033 -71.65 -10.69 -24.10
N ASP A 1034 -70.84 -10.22 -25.07
CA ASP A 1034 -71.16 -9.48 -26.34
C ASP A 1034 -69.87 -8.76 -26.86
N THR A 1035 -69.50 -8.55 -28.13
CA THR A 1035 -69.59 -9.21 -29.47
C THR A 1035 -68.82 -8.33 -30.49
N LEU A 1036 -67.74 -8.86 -31.10
CA LEU A 1036 -67.22 -8.71 -32.49
C LEU A 1036 -67.21 -7.37 -33.31
N ILE A 1037 -66.21 -7.26 -34.23
CA ILE A 1037 -66.14 -6.43 -35.49
C ILE A 1037 -65.90 -4.90 -35.28
N GLU A 1038 -65.03 -4.16 -36.01
CA GLU A 1038 -64.02 -4.43 -37.09
C GLU A 1038 -62.95 -3.29 -37.20
N GLY A 1039 -62.01 -3.36 -38.17
CA GLY A 1039 -61.22 -2.18 -38.64
C GLY A 1039 -59.72 -2.41 -38.98
N GLY A 1040 -59.16 -1.62 -39.91
CA GLY A 1040 -57.77 -1.73 -40.43
C GLY A 1040 -56.73 -0.68 -39.92
N PRO A 1041 -55.47 -0.71 -40.44
CA PRO A 1041 -54.28 0.09 -40.00
C PRO A 1041 -54.14 1.44 -40.77
N PRO A 1042 -53.05 2.26 -40.68
CA PRO A 1042 -51.75 2.21 -39.94
C PRO A 1042 -51.53 3.53 -39.10
N PRO A 1043 -50.32 4.11 -38.79
CA PRO A 1043 -48.90 3.71 -38.98
C PRO A 1043 -47.95 3.89 -37.74
N GLU A 1044 -46.66 3.61 -37.97
CA GLU A 1044 -45.52 3.74 -37.04
C GLU A 1044 -44.93 5.17 -36.95
N SER A 1045 -44.08 5.46 -35.94
CA SER A 1045 -42.74 6.09 -36.13
C SER A 1045 -42.00 6.50 -34.83
N GLU A 1046 -40.67 6.68 -34.94
CA GLU A 1046 -39.77 7.52 -34.08
C GLU A 1046 -39.35 7.09 -32.65
N GLU A 1047 -38.57 6.00 -32.50
CA GLU A 1047 -37.64 5.84 -31.35
C GLU A 1047 -36.15 5.74 -31.74
N SER A 1048 -35.81 5.64 -33.04
CA SER A 1048 -34.43 5.33 -33.49
C SER A 1048 -33.48 6.53 -33.61
N LYS A 1049 -33.99 7.77 -33.69
CA LYS A 1049 -33.18 8.98 -33.98
C LYS A 1049 -32.49 9.62 -32.78
N LEU A 1050 -32.94 9.34 -31.56
CA LEU A 1050 -32.51 10.06 -30.34
C LEU A 1050 -31.19 9.58 -29.73
N LYS A 1051 -30.65 8.43 -30.18
CA LYS A 1051 -29.35 7.93 -29.71
C LYS A 1051 -28.19 8.48 -30.54
N THR A 1052 -28.34 8.52 -31.87
CA THR A 1052 -27.31 9.05 -32.79
C THR A 1052 -27.03 10.52 -32.55
N SER A 1053 -28.04 11.35 -32.27
CA SER A 1053 -27.84 12.79 -32.05
C SER A 1053 -27.01 13.13 -30.80
N ILE A 1054 -27.02 12.26 -29.79
CA ILE A 1054 -26.21 12.44 -28.56
C ILE A 1054 -24.75 12.06 -28.84
N GLU A 1055 -24.52 10.96 -29.58
CA GLU A 1055 -23.19 10.55 -30.00
C GLU A 1055 -22.55 11.60 -30.93
N GLU A 1056 -23.28 12.03 -31.97
CA GLU A 1056 -22.85 13.11 -32.88
C GLU A 1056 -22.49 14.40 -32.10
N SER A 1057 -23.31 14.81 -31.13
CA SER A 1057 -23.03 16.01 -30.31
C SER A 1057 -21.76 15.90 -29.46
N ILE A 1058 -21.31 14.69 -29.08
CA ILE A 1058 -20.06 14.47 -28.34
C ILE A 1058 -18.87 14.57 -29.30
N PHE A 1059 -18.94 13.90 -30.45
CA PHE A 1059 -17.86 13.95 -31.45
C PHE A 1059 -17.69 15.34 -32.06
N ASP A 1060 -18.77 16.11 -32.25
CA ASP A 1060 -18.69 17.47 -32.77
C ASP A 1060 -18.06 18.46 -31.75
N HIS A 1061 -18.20 18.20 -30.44
CA HIS A 1061 -17.51 18.98 -29.39
C HIS A 1061 -16.00 18.67 -29.33
N ILE A 1062 -15.61 17.39 -29.49
CA ILE A 1062 -14.21 16.95 -29.60
C ILE A 1062 -13.56 17.60 -30.83
N ARG A 1063 -14.20 17.44 -32.00
CA ARG A 1063 -13.72 17.88 -33.32
C ARG A 1063 -13.65 19.41 -33.48
N LYS A 1064 -14.41 20.17 -32.69
CA LYS A 1064 -14.31 21.64 -32.62
C LYS A 1064 -13.16 22.14 -31.72
N LYS A 1065 -12.70 21.36 -30.74
CA LYS A 1065 -11.62 21.76 -29.82
C LYS A 1065 -10.22 21.31 -30.25
N SER A 1066 -10.08 20.19 -30.98
CA SER A 1066 -8.78 19.70 -31.46
C SER A 1066 -8.02 20.69 -32.36
N LYS A 1067 -8.74 21.55 -33.08
CA LYS A 1067 -8.18 22.48 -34.08
C LYS A 1067 -7.55 23.77 -33.52
N ASN A 1068 -7.66 24.03 -32.21
CA ASN A 1068 -7.30 25.32 -31.59
C ASN A 1068 -6.16 25.23 -30.56
N PHE A 1069 -5.03 24.59 -30.90
CA PHE A 1069 -3.80 24.63 -30.10
C PHE A 1069 -2.56 25.00 -30.94
N PRO A 1070 -1.84 26.10 -30.62
CA PRO A 1070 -0.63 26.48 -31.34
C PRO A 1070 0.58 25.64 -30.90
N VAL A 1071 1.39 25.19 -31.86
CA VAL A 1071 2.65 24.50 -31.60
C VAL A 1071 3.72 25.51 -31.17
N ILE A 1072 4.04 25.55 -29.88
CA ILE A 1072 5.07 26.47 -29.33
C ILE A 1072 6.44 25.78 -29.30
N ASN A 1073 7.39 26.35 -30.07
CA ASN A 1073 8.79 25.91 -30.09
C ASN A 1073 9.55 26.34 -28.82
N LYS A 1074 10.56 25.55 -28.43
CA LYS A 1074 11.35 25.77 -27.21
C LYS A 1074 12.43 26.85 -27.38
N SER A 1075 12.40 27.90 -26.55
CA SER A 1075 13.61 28.67 -26.23
C SER A 1075 13.57 29.40 -24.86
N LYS A 1076 14.47 28.97 -23.96
CA LYS A 1076 15.16 29.71 -22.89
C LYS A 1076 14.39 30.51 -21.79
N THR A 1077 14.72 30.11 -20.55
CA THR A 1077 15.05 30.92 -19.35
C THR A 1077 13.98 31.65 -18.50
N LYS A 1078 13.82 31.08 -17.29
CA LYS A 1078 13.95 31.71 -15.95
C LYS A 1078 12.82 32.56 -15.33
N ASP A 1079 12.53 32.15 -14.09
CA ASP A 1079 12.30 32.95 -12.87
C ASP A 1079 11.27 34.10 -12.91
N PHE A 1080 10.12 33.93 -12.25
CA PHE A 1080 9.82 34.61 -10.96
C PHE A 1080 8.51 34.11 -10.30
N GLU A 1081 8.41 34.26 -8.97
CA GLU A 1081 7.19 34.06 -8.17
C GLU A 1081 6.77 35.37 -7.48
N SER A 1082 5.49 35.45 -7.08
CA SER A 1082 4.88 36.45 -6.17
C SER A 1082 4.69 37.90 -6.66
N LEU A 1083 3.44 38.41 -6.63
CA LEU A 1083 2.95 39.36 -5.61
C LEU A 1083 1.48 39.80 -5.88
N LEU A 1084 0.86 40.46 -4.88
CA LEU A 1084 -0.57 40.82 -4.86
C LEU A 1084 -0.90 42.15 -5.57
N TRP A 1085 -2.18 42.25 -5.96
CA TRP A 1085 -3.05 43.44 -6.02
C TRP A 1085 -2.45 44.84 -6.30
N THR A 1086 -2.94 45.44 -7.39
CA THR A 1086 -3.49 46.82 -7.38
C THR A 1086 -4.68 46.92 -8.35
N LYS A 1087 -5.56 47.90 -8.12
CA LYS A 1087 -6.51 48.42 -9.13
C LYS A 1087 -5.84 49.56 -9.89
N GLU A 1088 -6.28 49.88 -11.11
CA GLU A 1088 -7.00 51.14 -11.40
C GLU A 1088 -7.58 51.20 -12.82
N HIS A 1089 -8.24 52.32 -13.14
CA HIS A 1089 -9.02 52.64 -14.36
C HIS A 1089 -8.07 53.13 -15.51
N PHE A 1090 -8.43 53.42 -16.76
CA PHE A 1090 -9.67 53.86 -17.46
C PHE A 1090 -9.76 53.16 -18.86
N SER A 1091 -10.93 52.96 -19.49
CA SER A 1091 -11.65 53.83 -20.49
C SER A 1091 -10.84 54.17 -21.78
N ASP A 1092 -11.45 54.40 -22.96
CA ASP A 1092 -12.83 54.80 -23.28
C ASP A 1092 -13.27 54.49 -24.74
N SER A 1093 -14.54 54.81 -25.07
CA SER A 1093 -15.08 55.05 -26.44
C SER A 1093 -15.35 53.84 -27.39
N GLN A 1094 -16.35 53.83 -28.30
CA GLN A 1094 -17.50 54.73 -28.50
C GLN A 1094 -18.66 54.13 -29.34
N ALA A 1095 -19.82 54.80 -29.27
CA ALA A 1095 -20.84 55.01 -30.31
C ALA A 1095 -21.91 53.92 -30.64
N ASP A 1096 -23.09 54.24 -30.09
CA ASP A 1096 -24.49 54.04 -30.52
C ASP A 1096 -24.78 54.25 -32.04
N SER A 1097 -26.00 54.08 -32.59
CA SER A 1097 -27.38 54.19 -32.06
C SER A 1097 -28.39 53.47 -32.99
N SER A 1098 -29.74 53.47 -32.87
CA SER A 1098 -30.77 54.17 -32.06
C SER A 1098 -32.06 53.28 -32.05
N SER A 1099 -33.30 53.63 -31.66
CA SER A 1099 -34.02 54.87 -31.27
C SER A 1099 -35.34 54.52 -30.52
N ALA A 1100 -36.08 55.55 -30.07
CA ALA A 1100 -37.51 55.55 -29.65
C ALA A 1100 -37.92 54.76 -28.37
N SER A 1101 -38.79 55.26 -27.47
CA SER A 1101 -39.42 56.59 -27.30
C SER A 1101 -40.05 56.77 -25.89
N SER A 1102 -40.47 58.01 -25.58
CA SER A 1102 -41.45 58.45 -24.53
C SER A 1102 -41.21 58.23 -23.02
N GLU A 1103 -40.68 59.28 -22.36
CA GLU A 1103 -41.36 60.20 -21.40
C GLU A 1103 -42.19 59.77 -20.14
N ILE A 1104 -42.15 60.68 -19.14
CA ILE A 1104 -43.21 61.09 -18.15
C ILE A 1104 -43.28 60.43 -16.72
N LEU A 1105 -42.88 61.22 -15.70
CA LEU A 1105 -43.43 61.40 -14.31
C LEU A 1105 -43.44 60.21 -13.28
N LYS A 1106 -43.45 60.39 -11.93
CA LYS A 1106 -42.93 61.43 -10.98
C LYS A 1106 -42.91 60.93 -9.50
N GLU A 1107 -41.99 61.48 -8.69
CA GLU A 1107 -42.06 61.92 -7.26
C GLU A 1107 -42.77 61.15 -6.08
N MET A 1108 -42.02 61.07 -4.96
CA MET A 1108 -42.38 61.38 -3.54
C MET A 1108 -42.97 60.35 -2.52
N ASN A 1109 -42.65 60.62 -1.24
CA ASN A 1109 -43.19 60.06 0.03
C ASN A 1109 -44.50 60.81 0.44
N PRO A 1110 -45.13 60.68 1.65
CA PRO A 1110 -44.86 59.82 2.82
C PRO A 1110 -46.12 59.20 3.52
N ASP A 1111 -45.90 58.54 4.66
CA ASP A 1111 -46.73 58.50 5.89
C ASP A 1111 -48.19 57.93 5.96
N LYS A 1112 -48.41 57.12 7.01
CA LYS A 1112 -49.61 57.02 7.88
C LYS A 1112 -51.00 56.44 7.41
N VAL A 1113 -51.30 55.26 8.02
CA VAL A 1113 -52.42 55.02 9.00
C VAL A 1113 -53.87 54.67 8.55
N LEU A 1114 -54.35 53.53 9.11
CA LEU A 1114 -55.70 53.25 9.73
C LEU A 1114 -56.64 52.17 9.12
N ARG A 1115 -56.92 51.13 9.93
CA ARG A 1115 -58.19 50.31 10.04
C ARG A 1115 -58.65 49.49 8.82
N THR A 1116 -59.43 48.41 8.95
CA THR A 1116 -60.08 47.70 10.10
C THR A 1116 -60.13 46.19 9.76
N SER A 1117 -60.41 45.21 10.63
CA SER A 1117 -60.77 45.13 12.07
C SER A 1117 -60.14 43.83 12.67
N ASP A 1118 -60.61 43.03 13.66
CA ASP A 1118 -61.82 42.99 14.52
C ASP A 1118 -61.61 42.14 15.80
N SER A 1119 -62.70 41.89 16.55
CA SER A 1119 -63.01 40.82 17.53
C SER A 1119 -61.96 39.74 17.88
N GLU A 1120 -61.73 39.30 19.13
CA GLU A 1120 -62.25 39.59 20.50
C GLU A 1120 -61.38 38.76 21.52
N SER A 1121 -61.42 38.83 22.86
CA SER A 1121 -61.77 39.83 23.90
C SER A 1121 -61.44 39.27 25.32
N THR A 1122 -61.65 40.05 26.40
CA THR A 1122 -61.61 39.66 27.86
C THR A 1122 -60.28 39.15 28.48
N GLU A 1123 -60.01 39.26 29.80
CA GLU A 1123 -60.21 40.39 30.72
C GLU A 1123 -59.27 40.35 31.98
N VAL A 1124 -58.73 41.51 32.35
CA VAL A 1124 -58.23 42.05 33.65
C VAL A 1124 -58.32 41.20 34.95
N LYS A 1125 -57.25 41.20 35.80
CA LYS A 1125 -57.35 41.40 37.29
C LYS A 1125 -56.05 41.62 38.12
N HIS A 1126 -56.26 41.98 39.39
CA HIS A 1126 -55.41 42.64 40.40
C HIS A 1126 -54.25 41.85 41.06
N ASN A 1127 -53.15 42.56 41.33
CA ASN A 1127 -52.69 43.03 42.66
C ASN A 1127 -52.93 42.20 43.97
N ILE A 1128 -51.82 41.93 44.69
CA ILE A 1128 -51.61 41.91 46.18
C ILE A 1128 -52.33 40.84 47.07
N TYR A 1129 -51.58 39.96 47.80
CA TYR A 1129 -51.46 39.98 49.30
C TYR A 1129 -50.73 38.81 50.03
N PHE A 1130 -50.01 39.21 51.11
CA PHE A 1130 -49.75 38.58 52.45
C PHE A 1130 -48.91 37.29 52.71
N GLY A 1131 -48.29 37.28 53.91
CA GLY A 1131 -47.66 36.15 54.63
C GLY A 1131 -46.10 36.14 54.58
N SER A 1132 -45.30 36.68 55.52
CA SER A 1132 -45.20 36.55 56.99
C SER A 1132 -44.65 35.17 57.45
N SER A 1133 -43.79 35.02 58.49
CA SER A 1133 -43.22 35.98 59.48
C SER A 1133 -42.09 35.35 60.34
N TYR A 1134 -41.42 36.16 61.19
CA TYR A 1134 -40.48 35.79 62.30
C TYR A 1134 -39.06 35.34 61.87
N GLY A 1135 -37.97 35.59 62.61
CA GLY A 1135 -37.68 36.41 63.82
C GLY A 1135 -36.27 36.05 64.32
N LEU A 1136 -35.31 36.90 64.74
CA LEU A 1136 -35.21 38.12 65.58
C LEU A 1136 -34.13 37.84 66.67
N LEU A 1137 -33.34 38.86 67.06
CA LEU A 1137 -32.37 38.93 68.19
C LEU A 1137 -31.02 38.16 68.01
N ASN A 1138 -29.84 38.69 68.37
CA ASN A 1138 -29.51 39.71 69.40
C ASN A 1138 -28.48 40.79 68.97
N LEU A 1139 -28.27 41.78 69.87
CA LEU A 1139 -27.47 43.02 69.79
C LEU A 1139 -26.75 43.23 71.16
N PRO A 1140 -26.14 44.40 71.50
CA PRO A 1140 -25.02 45.18 70.93
C PRO A 1140 -23.94 45.41 72.06
N PRO A 1141 -23.31 46.60 72.34
CA PRO A 1141 -22.95 47.82 71.57
C PRO A 1141 -21.51 48.39 71.79
N ARG A 1142 -20.95 49.15 70.81
CA ARG A 1142 -20.67 50.63 70.88
C ARG A 1142 -19.62 51.20 69.89
N VAL A 1143 -20.08 52.16 69.08
CA VAL A 1143 -19.48 53.48 68.74
C VAL A 1143 -18.02 53.60 68.22
N SER A 1144 -17.87 53.89 66.92
CA SER A 1144 -17.15 55.05 66.31
C SER A 1144 -17.15 54.88 64.76
N SER A 1145 -17.91 55.65 63.98
CA SER A 1145 -17.73 57.05 63.49
C SER A 1145 -17.05 57.17 62.10
N THR A 1146 -17.72 57.90 61.21
CA THR A 1146 -17.22 58.56 59.96
C THR A 1146 -16.68 57.73 58.77
N ASN A 1147 -17.44 57.82 57.67
CA ASN A 1147 -17.02 58.08 56.27
C ASN A 1147 -16.17 57.05 55.50
N ALA A 1148 -16.88 56.32 54.63
CA ALA A 1148 -16.61 56.15 53.19
C ALA A 1148 -15.18 55.82 52.71
N ASP A 1149 -15.00 54.54 52.40
CA ASP A 1149 -14.23 53.95 51.29
C ASP A 1149 -12.85 54.55 50.92
N SER A 1150 -11.82 53.76 51.24
CA SER A 1150 -10.42 53.92 50.84
C SER A 1150 -10.27 54.24 49.35
N SER A 1151 -9.66 55.37 48.95
CA SER A 1151 -8.21 55.65 49.03
C SER A 1151 -7.38 54.56 48.32
N SER A 1152 -6.87 54.76 47.10
CA SER A 1152 -6.04 55.84 46.54
C SER A 1152 -4.62 55.89 47.11
N ILE A 1153 -3.65 56.13 46.20
CA ILE A 1153 -2.66 57.23 46.17
C ILE A 1153 -1.46 56.75 45.29
N LYS A 1154 -0.91 57.48 44.30
CA LYS A 1154 -0.92 58.94 44.02
C LYS A 1154 -0.89 59.25 42.50
N MET A 1155 -1.81 60.11 42.05
CA MET A 1155 -1.60 61.35 41.25
C MET A 1155 -0.99 61.29 39.81
N LEU A 1156 -1.29 62.22 38.87
CA LEU A 1156 -2.11 63.46 38.91
C LEU A 1156 -2.55 63.92 37.48
N SER A 1157 -3.67 64.69 37.40
CA SER A 1157 -4.05 65.72 36.38
C SER A 1157 -4.11 65.36 34.87
N PHE A 1158 -5.19 65.66 34.12
CA PHE A 1158 -5.72 66.99 33.69
C PHE A 1158 -4.69 67.81 32.86
N ASP A 1159 -5.00 68.43 31.71
CA ASP A 1159 -6.16 68.38 30.79
C ASP A 1159 -5.83 69.12 29.44
N ILE A 1160 -6.80 69.23 28.51
CA ILE A 1160 -6.97 70.29 27.49
C ILE A 1160 -5.98 70.36 26.29
N SER A 1161 -6.46 69.79 25.16
CA SER A 1161 -6.48 70.36 23.79
C SER A 1161 -5.23 70.61 22.91
N MET A 1162 -5.42 70.25 21.62
CA MET A 1162 -5.03 70.98 20.39
C MET A 1162 -3.60 70.95 19.79
N LEU A 1163 -3.61 70.97 18.44
CA LEU A 1163 -2.58 71.40 17.46
C LEU A 1163 -1.30 70.58 17.22
N LYS A 1164 -1.36 69.76 16.14
CA LYS A 1164 -0.55 69.81 14.88
C LYS A 1164 1.00 69.79 14.89
N ASN A 1165 1.50 69.26 13.76
CA ASN A 1165 2.85 69.41 13.16
C ASN A 1165 3.95 68.55 13.83
N ARG A 1166 4.73 67.74 13.07
CA ARG A 1166 5.92 68.07 12.25
C ARG A 1166 7.07 68.63 13.13
N GLU A 1167 8.33 68.20 12.99
CA GLU A 1167 8.98 67.50 11.87
C GLU A 1167 10.25 66.71 12.31
N GLN A 1168 11.02 66.22 11.32
CA GLN A 1168 12.49 66.04 11.21
C GLN A 1168 13.42 66.67 12.30
N LEU A 1169 14.71 66.35 12.50
CA LEU A 1169 15.73 65.38 11.97
C LEU A 1169 16.99 65.43 12.88
N ALA A 1170 18.01 64.58 12.62
CA ALA A 1170 19.43 64.68 13.07
C ALA A 1170 19.73 64.53 14.60
N GLU A 1171 20.83 63.96 15.12
CA GLU A 1171 22.29 63.96 14.80
C GLU A 1171 23.06 65.25 15.21
N PRO A 1172 24.39 65.22 15.50
CA PRO A 1172 25.20 64.25 16.29
C PRO A 1172 26.27 64.94 17.22
N VAL A 1173 27.44 64.31 17.46
CA VAL A 1173 28.77 64.88 17.89
C VAL A 1173 29.22 64.95 19.39
N SER A 1174 29.94 63.90 19.80
CA SER A 1174 31.25 63.80 20.52
C SER A 1174 31.80 64.80 21.58
N SER A 1175 32.53 64.20 22.54
CA SER A 1175 33.84 64.65 23.09
C SER A 1175 34.69 63.40 23.43
N MET A 1176 35.89 63.11 22.87
CA MET A 1176 37.21 63.78 22.74
C MET A 1176 38.26 63.38 23.82
N LYS A 1177 39.18 62.46 23.42
CA LYS A 1177 40.63 62.38 23.79
C LYS A 1177 41.01 62.01 25.25
N SER A 1178 42.18 61.44 25.58
CA SER A 1178 43.35 60.85 24.86
C SER A 1178 44.08 59.86 25.84
N ILE A 1179 45.04 58.97 25.52
CA ILE A 1179 46.43 59.11 25.02
C ILE A 1179 46.94 57.71 24.48
N SER A 1180 48.14 57.63 23.90
CA SER A 1180 48.67 56.55 23.04
C SER A 1180 49.70 55.56 23.65
N LYS A 1181 49.69 54.29 23.16
CA LYS A 1181 50.82 53.36 22.75
C LYS A 1181 52.08 53.22 23.65
N PRO A 1182 52.71 52.01 23.80
CA PRO A 1182 53.38 51.31 22.68
C PRO A 1182 53.44 49.76 22.76
N GLN A 1183 54.49 49.14 22.17
CA GLN A 1183 54.74 47.70 21.98
C GLN A 1183 55.34 46.99 23.22
N CYS A 1184 55.27 45.65 23.29
CA CYS A 1184 56.46 44.79 23.49
C CYS A 1184 56.20 43.27 23.37
N SER A 1185 57.21 42.56 22.88
CA SER A 1185 57.49 41.12 23.05
C SER A 1185 58.79 40.99 23.91
N PRO A 1186 59.46 39.83 24.09
CA PRO A 1186 59.11 38.41 23.85
C PRO A 1186 59.34 37.53 25.11
N ARG A 1187 59.23 36.19 24.98
CA ARG A 1187 60.29 35.27 25.45
C ARG A 1187 60.10 33.83 24.96
N GLU A 1188 61.21 33.16 24.66
CA GLU A 1188 61.28 31.74 24.33
C GLU A 1188 61.50 30.88 25.58
N SER A 1189 61.14 29.60 25.56
CA SER A 1189 62.14 28.49 25.44
C SER A 1189 61.58 27.09 25.76
N LYS A 1190 62.01 26.10 24.94
CA LYS A 1190 62.51 24.72 25.28
C LYS A 1190 61.71 23.85 26.29
N ARG A 1191 61.55 22.51 26.11
CA ARG A 1191 61.98 21.54 25.07
C ARG A 1191 61.30 20.17 25.33
N GLN A 1192 61.38 19.26 24.34
CA GLN A 1192 61.16 17.78 24.42
C GLN A 1192 59.71 17.35 24.77
N GLN A 1193 59.06 16.44 24.02
CA GLN A 1193 59.38 15.03 23.70
C GLN A 1193 59.48 14.11 24.93
N CYS A 1194 58.44 13.30 25.16
CA CYS A 1194 58.52 11.83 24.97
C CYS A 1194 57.18 11.12 25.22
N SER A 1195 56.80 10.25 24.28
CA SER A 1195 56.10 8.97 24.53
C SER A 1195 57.13 7.96 25.10
N PRO A 1196 56.79 6.74 25.60
CA PRO A 1196 55.66 5.90 25.17
C PRO A 1196 55.08 4.93 26.24
N ASN A 1197 54.27 3.95 25.79
CA ASN A 1197 54.16 2.54 26.27
C ASN A 1197 53.76 2.24 27.75
N GLU A 1198 53.15 1.09 28.11
CA GLU A 1198 52.46 0.03 27.34
C GLU A 1198 51.60 -0.88 28.26
N PHE A 1199 50.79 -1.74 27.62
CA PHE A 1199 50.44 -3.11 28.04
C PHE A 1199 49.63 -3.48 29.31
N LYS A 1200 48.63 -4.34 29.02
CA LYS A 1200 48.30 -5.65 29.65
C LYS A 1200 47.43 -5.73 30.93
N ARG A 1201 46.31 -6.45 30.74
CA ARG A 1201 45.77 -7.53 31.60
C ARG A 1201 45.18 -7.08 32.96
N GLN A 1202 44.32 -7.85 33.65
CA GLN A 1202 43.46 -9.01 33.31
C GLN A 1202 42.14 -8.81 34.10
N CYS A 1203 40.96 -9.23 33.60
CA CYS A 1203 40.27 -10.49 33.90
C CYS A 1203 40.11 -10.87 35.39
N CYS A 1204 39.02 -11.62 35.66
CA CYS A 1204 38.57 -12.17 36.94
C CYS A 1204 37.80 -11.17 37.83
N SER A 1205 36.76 -11.54 38.61
CA SER A 1205 35.64 -12.52 38.55
C SER A 1205 35.16 -12.78 39.98
N LEU A 1206 34.05 -13.52 40.16
CA LEU A 1206 33.56 -14.06 41.44
C LEU A 1206 32.93 -12.95 42.34
N GLU A 1207 31.69 -13.11 42.82
CA GLU A 1207 31.26 -13.86 44.03
C GLU A 1207 31.81 -13.23 45.33
N THR A 1208 31.08 -13.10 46.44
CA THR A 1208 29.75 -13.63 46.85
C THR A 1208 29.22 -12.80 48.03
N THR A 1209 27.93 -12.95 48.40
CA THR A 1209 27.39 -12.70 49.77
C THR A 1209 27.52 -11.25 50.33
N SER A 1210 26.89 -10.82 51.42
CA SER A 1210 25.64 -11.19 52.14
C SER A 1210 25.33 -10.09 53.17
N GLU A 1211 24.05 -9.85 53.50
CA GLU A 1211 23.62 -9.20 54.76
C GLU A 1211 24.10 -7.74 54.99
N SER A 1212 23.62 -6.97 55.99
CA SER A 1212 22.27 -6.83 56.57
C SER A 1212 22.16 -5.47 57.28
N LYS A 1213 20.93 -5.04 57.62
CA LYS A 1213 20.58 -3.88 58.49
C LYS A 1213 20.86 -2.49 57.86
N GLU A 1214 19.99 -1.48 57.89
CA GLU A 1214 19.02 -0.98 58.89
C GLU A 1214 19.63 -0.42 60.19
N ALA A 1215 19.82 0.89 60.23
CA ALA A 1215 19.66 1.72 61.43
C ALA A 1215 19.59 3.22 61.04
N ASP A 1216 18.45 3.86 61.29
CA ASP A 1216 18.30 5.32 61.13
C ASP A 1216 18.98 6.12 62.25
N SER A 1217 19.51 7.30 61.91
CA SER A 1217 19.62 8.45 62.85
C SER A 1217 20.03 9.75 62.12
N PHE A 1218 19.56 10.96 62.47
CA PHE A 1218 18.44 11.38 63.34
C PHE A 1218 17.99 12.83 62.97
N LEU A 1219 16.70 13.15 63.19
CA LEU A 1219 16.04 14.47 63.41
C LEU A 1219 16.73 15.82 63.02
N GLY A 1220 16.00 16.72 62.32
CA GLY A 1220 16.56 18.03 61.87
C GLY A 1220 15.64 19.24 61.55
N PHE A 1221 14.37 19.30 61.99
CA PHE A 1221 13.50 20.51 62.06
C PHE A 1221 13.13 21.38 60.82
N LYS A 1222 11.80 21.50 60.58
CA LYS A 1222 11.00 22.66 60.13
C LYS A 1222 11.45 23.57 58.94
N SER A 1223 10.72 23.41 57.82
CA SER A 1223 9.73 24.37 57.29
C SER A 1223 10.01 25.90 57.33
N VAL A 1224 10.12 26.51 56.14
CA VAL A 1224 9.47 27.80 55.82
C VAL A 1224 8.82 27.71 54.43
N PHE A 1225 7.52 28.01 54.34
CA PHE A 1225 6.81 28.31 53.09
C PHE A 1225 7.15 29.74 52.65
N SER A 1226 7.59 29.98 51.40
CA SER A 1226 7.28 31.19 50.62
C SER A 1226 7.91 31.14 49.22
N PHE A 1227 7.13 31.53 48.20
CA PHE A 1227 7.52 31.75 46.80
C PHE A 1227 7.92 30.53 45.95
N LEU A 1228 7.29 30.47 44.76
CA LEU A 1228 7.19 29.33 43.84
C LEU A 1228 6.26 28.19 44.31
#